data_AF-A0A8D9G6I5-F1
#
_entry.id   AF-A0A8D9G6I5-F1
#
_cell.length_a   1.000
_cell.length_b   1.000
_cell.length_c   1.000
_cell.angle_alpha   90.00
_cell.angle_beta   90.00
_cell.angle_gamma   90.00
#
_symmetry.space_group_name_H-M   'P 1'
#
loop_
_entity.id
_entity.type
_entity.pdbx_description
1 polymer ?
#
loop_
_entity_poly.entity_id
_entity_poly.type
_entity_poly.pdbx_seq_one_letter_code
_entity_poly.pdbx_strand_id
1 'polypeptide(L)'
;MTDAGEVTAMDCVYKNPNEGVEDRIQDLLQRMTVEEKIGQMTQIHRAVSSAAIIKDFFIGNVCNSAGKSGNKDALSEDWAEMIDGFQTAALETRLAIPIIYGLDAVHGNNKFYGTTIFSHNIGLGATRDYDLARIIGSATALEVRASGAHWVFAPCVAVCKDPRWGRCLESYSEDTDVVCNMTSIVSGLQGPPPEGHPAGYPFLAGRNNVVACAKHFVGDGGTEMGKNEGDTIASYEDLERIHMAPYLNCLAVSAVMPSYSRWNGRKLHGDRFLMTEILKDKFGFKGCLVSDWSGIEKMGEPRGSNYRECVEAAINTGIDMVMVPYRYEKFINELTSLVKDGKILMSRIDDAVERILRLKFTAGLFEHPFSDISLLKFVGCKCRHNCLGCRQSNRRSRNKSGLREDSFGGDFSNEDFSYAIVAVGEAPYAESRGDDPEPSIHFDGDSIVRLVAEKIPTVAILMTGRPLVLDMTMLEKVEALVAAWLPGTEGHGIADSVFGDYDFTGKLLKSWFRETEQLPMNPEADSYHPLFPLGFGLKSTKREVQVCHRRGDPPRERTAPSRRETETRIPPRETPTASSSSEDHETEAESSRFRENEAKSSRFRDRNGESSRFHEVSQSRRGFTRSHGVFEEKIGQMTQIERSVASHDVLTDYFIGSVQSGAGSWPFEDAKSSDWADMIDGFQRSALASRLGIPIIYGTDAVHGNNNVYGATIFPHNIGLGATRDAELVKRIGAVTALEVRASGIHWTFAPCVAVLGDPRWGRCYESYGEAAKIVSEMSSIISGLQGEPPEEHPNGYPFLAGRNNLIACAKHFVGDGGTDKGLSEGNTIASYEDLERIHVAPYLNCISQGVCTVMASFSSWNGSRLHSDYYLLTEVLKQKLGFKGFLVSDWDGLETISEPQGSDNRNCVKLGINAGIDMVMVPYKYQQFIEDLTDLVESGEVQMARINDAVERILRVKFVAGLFEYPLTDRSLLPTVGCKEHREVAREAVRKSLVLLKNGKNDDKPFLPLDRTAERILVVGTHADDLGNQCGGWTKTKSGQSGKITIGTTLLDAIKAAVGDKTEVIYEKTPSKETLASCEDFSYAIVALGEPPYAEMRGDNSELTIPLNGNNIVTAVAEKIPTLVILFTGRPMVLEMPVDITCIKHHISPVLEKTEALVAAWFPGTEGKGMADVIFGDYDFEGKLPLSWFKRVDQLPLNVDSNFYDPLFPLGYGLNCNSG
;
A
#
# COMPACT_ATOMS: atom_id res chain seq x y z
N MET A 1 -30.98 -58.76 -5.87
CA MET A 1 -31.06 -58.10 -4.56
C MET A 1 -30.17 -58.90 -3.63
N THR A 2 -29.00 -58.36 -3.33
CA THR A 2 -27.98 -58.85 -2.39
C THR A 2 -27.32 -57.59 -1.86
N ASP A 3 -26.98 -57.57 -0.58
CA ASP A 3 -26.72 -56.34 0.18
C ASP A 3 -25.69 -55.40 -0.45
N ALA A 4 -26.09 -54.13 -0.60
CA ALA A 4 -25.13 -53.04 -0.64
C ALA A 4 -24.72 -52.77 0.82
N GLY A 5 -23.64 -53.42 1.25
CA GLY A 5 -23.10 -53.26 2.60
C GLY A 5 -22.74 -51.80 2.88
N GLU A 6 -23.00 -51.37 4.11
CA GLU A 6 -22.54 -50.07 4.60
C GLU A 6 -21.01 -50.05 4.63
N VAL A 7 -20.41 -49.19 3.79
CA VAL A 7 -18.96 -48.90 3.84
C VAL A 7 -18.71 -48.11 5.12
N THR A 8 -18.30 -48.81 6.17
CA THR A 8 -17.94 -48.19 7.45
C THR A 8 -16.61 -47.43 7.32
N ALA A 9 -16.33 -46.52 8.26
CA ALA A 9 -15.19 -45.60 8.20
C ALA A 9 -13.79 -46.26 8.28
N MET A 10 -13.69 -47.60 8.25
CA MET A 10 -12.44 -48.36 8.20
C MET A 10 -11.84 -48.52 6.79
N ASP A 11 -12.61 -48.28 5.71
CA ASP A 11 -12.17 -48.54 4.33
C ASP A 11 -11.46 -47.35 3.63
N CYS A 12 -10.87 -46.41 4.37
CA CYS A 12 -10.12 -45.26 3.81
C CYS A 12 -8.73 -45.15 4.45
N VAL A 13 -7.76 -45.91 3.93
CA VAL A 13 -6.36 -45.96 4.40
C VAL A 13 -5.77 -44.55 4.49
N TYR A 14 -5.99 -43.68 3.48
CA TYR A 14 -5.42 -42.32 3.48
C TYR A 14 -5.85 -41.44 4.67
N LYS A 15 -7.01 -41.73 5.28
CA LYS A 15 -7.52 -41.01 6.46
C LYS A 15 -7.03 -41.59 7.79
N ASN A 16 -6.39 -42.76 7.80
CA ASN A 16 -5.87 -43.36 9.03
C ASN A 16 -4.45 -42.85 9.32
N PRO A 17 -4.22 -42.03 10.36
CA PRO A 17 -2.89 -41.48 10.67
C PRO A 17 -1.89 -42.52 11.20
N ASN A 18 -2.33 -43.77 11.44
CA ASN A 18 -1.47 -44.87 11.87
C ASN A 18 -0.85 -45.65 10.70
N GLU A 19 -1.27 -45.39 9.46
CA GLU A 19 -0.75 -46.07 8.26
C GLU A 19 0.48 -45.35 7.69
N GLY A 20 1.29 -46.07 6.93
CA GLY A 20 2.46 -45.52 6.25
C GLY A 20 2.07 -44.40 5.28
N VAL A 21 2.86 -43.32 5.25
CA VAL A 21 2.61 -42.16 4.35
C VAL A 21 2.49 -42.60 2.89
N GLU A 22 3.32 -43.53 2.43
CA GLU A 22 3.25 -44.05 1.06
C GLU A 22 1.96 -44.85 0.79
N ASP A 23 1.53 -45.71 1.73
CA ASP A 23 0.25 -46.45 1.61
C ASP A 23 -0.96 -45.50 1.57
N ARG A 24 -0.93 -44.44 2.40
CA ARG A 24 -1.92 -43.36 2.40
C ARG A 24 -1.95 -42.60 1.07
N ILE A 25 -0.79 -42.32 0.47
CA ILE A 25 -0.70 -41.66 -0.84
C ILE A 25 -1.28 -42.57 -1.93
N GLN A 26 -0.92 -43.85 -1.97
CA GLN A 26 -1.40 -44.77 -3.01
C GLN A 26 -2.92 -44.99 -2.93
N ASP A 27 -3.50 -45.11 -1.73
CA ASP A 27 -4.95 -45.19 -1.54
C ASP A 27 -5.67 -43.90 -1.98
N LEU A 28 -5.12 -42.72 -1.67
CA LEU A 28 -5.69 -41.44 -2.12
C LEU A 28 -5.59 -41.29 -3.65
N LEU A 29 -4.44 -41.58 -4.23
CA LEU A 29 -4.17 -41.43 -5.67
C LEU A 29 -5.06 -42.33 -6.54
N GLN A 30 -5.46 -43.50 -6.04
CA GLN A 30 -6.43 -44.40 -6.68
C GLN A 30 -7.88 -43.87 -6.63
N ARG A 31 -8.20 -42.99 -5.68
CA ARG A 31 -9.55 -42.41 -5.48
C ARG A 31 -9.77 -41.10 -6.22
N MET A 32 -8.70 -40.48 -6.73
CA MET A 32 -8.73 -39.20 -7.43
C MET A 32 -9.06 -39.34 -8.93
N THR A 33 -9.94 -38.48 -9.40
CA THR A 33 -10.21 -38.21 -10.82
C THR A 33 -9.03 -37.50 -11.50
N VAL A 34 -9.06 -37.40 -12.84
CA VAL A 34 -8.04 -36.67 -13.61
C VAL A 34 -8.11 -35.17 -13.27
N GLU A 35 -9.32 -34.64 -13.13
CA GLU A 35 -9.59 -33.26 -12.77
C GLU A 35 -9.08 -32.93 -11.35
N GLU A 36 -9.33 -33.78 -10.34
CA GLU A 36 -8.74 -33.63 -8.99
C GLU A 36 -7.21 -33.68 -9.03
N LYS A 37 -6.60 -34.56 -9.84
CA LYS A 37 -5.14 -34.66 -10.01
C LYS A 37 -4.52 -33.41 -10.63
N ILE A 38 -5.14 -32.87 -11.68
CA ILE A 38 -4.70 -31.63 -12.34
C ILE A 38 -4.90 -30.42 -11.42
N GLY A 39 -5.97 -30.38 -10.62
CA GLY A 39 -6.16 -29.38 -9.57
C GLY A 39 -5.03 -29.41 -8.53
N GLN A 40 -4.57 -30.61 -8.13
CA GLN A 40 -3.40 -30.74 -7.24
C GLN A 40 -2.08 -30.28 -7.87
N MET A 41 -1.91 -30.37 -9.19
CA MET A 41 -0.72 -29.83 -9.89
C MET A 41 -0.76 -28.31 -10.08
N THR A 42 -1.91 -27.66 -9.82
CA THR A 42 -2.13 -26.24 -10.11
C THR A 42 -1.84 -25.38 -8.87
N GLN A 43 -0.98 -24.36 -9.00
CA GLN A 43 -0.75 -23.35 -7.97
C GLN A 43 -1.18 -21.96 -8.46
N ILE A 44 -2.10 -21.32 -7.72
CA ILE A 44 -2.71 -20.03 -8.08
C ILE A 44 -2.29 -18.92 -7.10
N HIS A 45 -2.43 -17.66 -7.50
CA HIS A 45 -2.15 -16.53 -6.61
C HIS A 45 -3.35 -16.23 -5.70
N ARG A 46 -3.07 -15.81 -4.44
CA ARG A 46 -4.10 -15.47 -3.46
C ARG A 46 -5.16 -14.48 -3.96
N ALA A 47 -4.82 -13.56 -4.88
CA ALA A 47 -5.74 -12.51 -5.34
C ALA A 47 -6.80 -13.01 -6.33
N VAL A 48 -6.66 -14.24 -6.84
CA VAL A 48 -7.70 -14.95 -7.61
C VAL A 48 -8.19 -16.20 -6.88
N SER A 49 -7.84 -16.37 -5.60
CA SER A 49 -8.28 -17.51 -4.80
C SER A 49 -9.61 -17.19 -4.12
N SER A 50 -10.57 -18.10 -4.22
CA SER A 50 -11.84 -18.03 -3.51
C SER A 50 -12.29 -19.44 -3.11
N ALA A 51 -13.22 -19.54 -2.15
CA ALA A 51 -13.77 -20.84 -1.75
C ALA A 51 -14.43 -21.59 -2.92
N ALA A 52 -15.06 -20.87 -3.85
CA ALA A 52 -15.62 -21.46 -5.08
C ALA A 52 -14.49 -21.99 -5.99
N ILE A 53 -13.50 -21.16 -6.34
CA ILE A 53 -12.41 -21.56 -7.24
C ILE A 53 -11.62 -22.75 -6.69
N ILE A 54 -11.39 -22.81 -5.36
CA ILE A 54 -10.73 -23.95 -4.71
C ILE A 54 -11.53 -25.24 -4.87
N LYS A 55 -12.86 -25.18 -4.70
CA LYS A 55 -13.76 -26.34 -4.82
C LYS A 55 -13.96 -26.78 -6.26
N ASP A 56 -14.29 -25.85 -7.16
CA ASP A 56 -14.70 -26.12 -8.53
C ASP A 56 -13.55 -26.65 -9.41
N PHE A 57 -12.32 -26.22 -9.12
CA PHE A 57 -11.11 -26.63 -9.83
C PHE A 57 -10.18 -27.55 -9.01
N PHE A 58 -10.62 -27.99 -7.83
CA PHE A 58 -9.86 -28.85 -6.90
C PHE A 58 -8.43 -28.33 -6.61
N ILE A 59 -8.28 -27.01 -6.49
CA ILE A 59 -6.96 -26.35 -6.40
C ILE A 59 -6.20 -26.84 -5.18
N GLY A 60 -5.05 -27.47 -5.42
CA GLY A 60 -4.23 -28.01 -4.34
C GLY A 60 -3.33 -26.98 -3.65
N ASN A 61 -3.03 -25.85 -4.29
CA ASN A 61 -1.94 -25.00 -3.85
C ASN A 61 -2.23 -23.52 -4.11
N VAL A 62 -1.92 -22.66 -3.13
CA VAL A 62 -2.07 -21.21 -3.23
C VAL A 62 -0.74 -20.55 -2.86
N CYS A 63 -0.37 -19.47 -3.53
CA CYS A 63 0.85 -18.73 -3.26
C CYS A 63 0.65 -17.21 -3.14
N ASN A 64 1.59 -16.55 -2.48
CA ASN A 64 1.73 -15.10 -2.55
C ASN A 64 3.20 -14.66 -2.73
N SER A 65 3.44 -13.84 -3.75
CA SER A 65 4.76 -13.32 -4.14
C SER A 65 5.12 -12.01 -3.42
N ALA A 66 6.24 -11.39 -3.77
CA ALA A 66 6.60 -10.05 -3.32
C ALA A 66 5.87 -8.99 -4.15
N GLY A 67 5.00 -8.21 -3.51
CA GLY A 67 4.25 -7.11 -4.14
C GLY A 67 2.77 -7.09 -3.77
N LYS A 68 2.23 -5.90 -3.43
CA LYS A 68 0.84 -5.67 -3.03
C LYS A 68 0.31 -6.66 -1.96
N SER A 69 0.78 -6.53 -0.72
CA SER A 69 -0.10 -6.79 0.42
C SER A 69 -1.26 -5.79 0.33
N GLY A 70 -2.51 -6.27 0.38
CA GLY A 70 -3.70 -5.42 0.19
C GLY A 70 -3.94 -4.48 1.37
N ASN A 71 -3.44 -4.87 2.54
CA ASN A 71 -3.41 -4.11 3.78
C ASN A 71 -1.95 -4.02 4.25
N LYS A 72 -1.49 -2.82 4.61
CA LYS A 72 -0.11 -2.57 5.11
C LYS A 72 0.04 -2.91 6.60
N ASP A 73 -1.06 -2.93 7.32
CA ASP A 73 -1.15 -3.16 8.76
C ASP A 73 -1.66 -4.57 9.10
N ALA A 74 -1.81 -5.43 8.09
CA ALA A 74 -2.23 -6.82 8.27
C ALA A 74 -1.33 -7.52 9.29
N LEU A 75 -1.94 -8.18 10.26
CA LEU A 75 -1.28 -8.96 11.31
C LEU A 75 -1.17 -10.44 10.91
N SER A 76 -0.38 -11.20 11.65
CA SER A 76 -0.29 -12.67 11.51
C SER A 76 -1.64 -13.36 11.59
N GLU A 77 -2.54 -12.84 12.43
CA GLU A 77 -3.90 -13.33 12.65
C GLU A 77 -4.77 -13.23 11.39
N ASP A 78 -4.75 -12.08 10.69
CA ASP A 78 -5.54 -11.86 9.47
C ASP A 78 -5.14 -12.86 8.36
N TRP A 79 -3.86 -13.23 8.33
CA TRP A 79 -3.33 -14.21 7.39
C TRP A 79 -3.72 -15.65 7.76
N ALA A 80 -3.68 -15.97 9.06
CA ALA A 80 -4.14 -17.27 9.57
C ALA A 80 -5.62 -17.49 9.23
N GLU A 81 -6.48 -16.49 9.46
CA GLU A 81 -7.91 -16.55 9.13
C GLU A 81 -8.15 -16.73 7.61
N MET A 82 -7.47 -15.95 6.76
CA MET A 82 -7.56 -16.08 5.31
C MET A 82 -7.15 -17.50 4.83
N ILE A 83 -6.05 -18.02 5.38
CA ILE A 83 -5.52 -19.34 5.00
C ILE A 83 -6.42 -20.47 5.51
N ASP A 84 -6.95 -20.35 6.73
CA ASP A 84 -7.91 -21.30 7.30
C ASP A 84 -9.24 -21.30 6.53
N GLY A 85 -9.66 -20.16 5.97
CA GLY A 85 -10.80 -20.07 5.05
C GLY A 85 -10.60 -20.84 3.73
N PHE A 86 -9.45 -20.66 3.08
CA PHE A 86 -9.08 -21.46 1.89
C PHE A 86 -8.94 -22.95 2.21
N GLN A 87 -8.40 -23.27 3.38
CA GLN A 87 -8.25 -24.63 3.88
C GLN A 87 -9.60 -25.29 4.15
N THR A 88 -10.56 -24.57 4.71
CA THR A 88 -11.94 -25.04 4.93
C THR A 88 -12.60 -25.42 3.60
N ALA A 89 -12.52 -24.54 2.60
CA ALA A 89 -13.07 -24.80 1.26
C ALA A 89 -12.49 -26.07 0.60
N ALA A 90 -11.20 -26.34 0.79
CA ALA A 90 -10.56 -27.56 0.29
C ALA A 90 -11.02 -28.83 1.03
N LEU A 91 -11.26 -28.74 2.34
CA LEU A 91 -11.76 -29.85 3.17
C LEU A 91 -13.23 -30.19 2.91
N GLU A 92 -14.02 -29.24 2.38
CA GLU A 92 -15.40 -29.50 1.91
C GLU A 92 -15.47 -30.34 0.63
N THR A 93 -14.35 -30.50 -0.09
CA THR A 93 -14.31 -31.35 -1.30
C THR A 93 -14.48 -32.84 -0.94
N ARG A 94 -14.95 -33.65 -1.90
CA ARG A 94 -15.24 -35.08 -1.74
C ARG A 94 -14.11 -35.89 -1.09
N LEU A 95 -12.85 -35.55 -1.39
CA LEU A 95 -11.66 -36.22 -0.85
C LEU A 95 -11.00 -35.45 0.31
N ALA A 96 -11.48 -34.26 0.64
CA ALA A 96 -10.95 -33.39 1.70
C ALA A 96 -9.41 -33.25 1.65
N ILE A 97 -8.86 -33.02 0.44
CA ILE A 97 -7.41 -32.87 0.27
C ILE A 97 -7.03 -31.44 0.68
N PRO A 98 -6.17 -31.25 1.70
CA PRO A 98 -5.82 -29.93 2.21
C PRO A 98 -5.02 -29.12 1.17
N ILE A 99 -5.06 -27.79 1.23
CA ILE A 99 -4.15 -26.96 0.42
C ILE A 99 -2.77 -26.91 1.04
N ILE A 100 -1.75 -26.59 0.24
CA ILE A 100 -0.48 -26.07 0.75
C ILE A 100 -0.33 -24.61 0.34
N TYR A 101 -0.04 -23.75 1.33
CA TYR A 101 0.09 -22.30 1.13
C TYR A 101 1.56 -21.87 1.18
N GLY A 102 2.03 -21.22 0.11
CA GLY A 102 3.43 -20.81 -0.09
C GLY A 102 3.67 -19.30 0.00
N LEU A 103 4.71 -18.89 0.75
CA LEU A 103 5.16 -17.51 0.90
C LEU A 103 6.57 -17.29 0.35
N ASP A 104 6.81 -16.14 -0.28
CA ASP A 104 8.17 -15.71 -0.61
C ASP A 104 8.81 -14.98 0.59
N ALA A 105 9.64 -15.69 1.34
CA ALA A 105 10.23 -15.30 2.63
C ALA A 105 11.76 -15.49 2.62
N VAL A 106 12.45 -14.79 1.71
CA VAL A 106 13.88 -15.02 1.38
C VAL A 106 14.83 -14.71 2.55
N HIS A 107 14.52 -13.70 3.37
CA HIS A 107 15.36 -13.22 4.48
C HIS A 107 14.53 -12.87 5.73
N GLY A 108 13.54 -13.71 6.04
CA GLY A 108 12.49 -13.45 7.04
C GLY A 108 11.11 -13.28 6.39
N ASN A 109 10.07 -13.17 7.22
CA ASN A 109 8.70 -13.13 6.73
C ASN A 109 8.26 -11.70 6.38
N ASN A 110 8.28 -11.33 5.10
CA ASN A 110 7.99 -9.96 4.64
C ASN A 110 6.51 -9.65 4.35
N LYS A 111 5.57 -10.40 4.95
CA LYS A 111 4.16 -10.42 4.51
C LYS A 111 3.15 -9.70 5.41
N PHE A 112 3.43 -9.56 6.70
CA PHE A 112 2.55 -8.90 7.67
C PHE A 112 3.38 -8.08 8.68
N TYR A 113 2.72 -7.18 9.40
CA TYR A 113 3.36 -6.25 10.32
C TYR A 113 3.87 -6.97 11.58
N GLY A 114 5.03 -6.55 12.10
CA GLY A 114 5.61 -7.07 13.35
C GLY A 114 6.52 -8.30 13.21
N THR A 115 6.79 -8.77 11.99
CA THR A 115 7.77 -9.83 11.70
C THR A 115 9.21 -9.31 11.71
N THR A 116 10.15 -10.23 11.85
CA THR A 116 11.59 -9.96 11.82
C THR A 116 12.10 -10.03 10.39
N ILE A 117 12.67 -8.92 9.91
CA ILE A 117 13.35 -8.88 8.61
C ILE A 117 14.85 -8.91 8.86
N PHE A 118 15.48 -10.03 8.53
CA PHE A 118 16.91 -10.24 8.70
C PHE A 118 17.70 -9.55 7.58
N SER A 119 19.01 -9.40 7.76
CA SER A 119 19.92 -9.03 6.68
C SER A 119 19.73 -9.94 5.47
N HIS A 120 19.83 -9.40 4.26
CA HIS A 120 19.67 -10.21 3.06
C HIS A 120 20.76 -11.29 2.93
N ASN A 121 20.53 -12.32 2.11
CA ASN A 121 21.42 -13.50 2.00
C ASN A 121 22.90 -13.18 1.81
N ILE A 122 23.27 -12.16 1.02
CA ILE A 122 24.67 -11.71 0.90
C ILE A 122 25.25 -11.24 2.25
N GLY A 123 24.45 -10.57 3.09
CA GLY A 123 24.82 -10.19 4.46
C GLY A 123 24.86 -11.36 5.44
N LEU A 124 23.97 -12.35 5.31
CA LEU A 124 24.08 -13.61 6.07
C LEU A 124 25.34 -14.38 5.69
N GLY A 125 25.66 -14.41 4.39
CA GLY A 125 26.91 -14.92 3.84
C GLY A 125 28.12 -14.32 4.57
N ALA A 126 28.11 -13.00 4.79
CA ALA A 126 29.20 -12.23 5.39
C ALA A 126 29.66 -12.76 6.75
N THR A 127 28.73 -13.33 7.52
CA THR A 127 28.99 -13.88 8.85
C THR A 127 29.85 -15.15 8.80
N ARG A 128 29.71 -15.94 7.71
CA ARG A 128 30.18 -17.33 7.61
C ARG A 128 29.72 -18.22 8.79
N ASP A 129 28.63 -17.82 9.46
CA ASP A 129 28.06 -18.50 10.60
C ASP A 129 26.82 -19.32 10.18
N TYR A 130 27.08 -20.59 9.94
CA TYR A 130 26.09 -21.57 9.50
C TYR A 130 25.13 -21.99 10.64
N ASP A 131 25.51 -21.75 11.90
CA ASP A 131 24.63 -21.95 13.04
C ASP A 131 23.63 -20.80 13.16
N LEU A 132 24.08 -19.56 12.94
CA LEU A 132 23.22 -18.38 12.82
C LEU A 132 22.24 -18.50 11.65
N ALA A 133 22.71 -18.96 10.47
CA ALA A 133 21.82 -19.23 9.32
C ALA A 133 20.70 -20.22 9.68
N ARG A 134 21.01 -21.28 10.45
CA ARG A 134 20.02 -22.23 10.96
C ARG A 134 19.06 -21.60 11.97
N ILE A 135 19.55 -20.75 12.89
CA ILE A 135 18.71 -20.03 13.86
C ILE A 135 17.72 -19.10 13.14
N ILE A 136 18.18 -18.37 12.11
CA ILE A 136 17.36 -17.49 11.28
C ILE A 136 16.31 -18.29 10.49
N GLY A 137 16.68 -19.46 9.95
CA GLY A 137 15.73 -20.38 9.33
C GLY A 137 14.63 -20.83 10.31
N SER A 138 14.99 -21.22 11.54
CA SER A 138 14.04 -21.60 12.58
C SER A 138 13.11 -20.45 13.00
N ALA A 139 13.63 -19.23 13.12
CA ALA A 139 12.83 -18.05 13.44
C ALA A 139 11.84 -17.71 12.31
N THR A 140 12.32 -17.74 11.06
CA THR A 140 11.50 -17.54 9.86
C THR A 140 10.39 -18.60 9.77
N ALA A 141 10.71 -19.86 10.07
CA ALA A 141 9.73 -20.95 10.09
C ALA A 141 8.61 -20.69 11.12
N LEU A 142 8.96 -20.29 12.35
CA LEU A 142 7.98 -19.96 13.39
C LEU A 142 7.06 -18.80 12.98
N GLU A 143 7.61 -17.72 12.42
CA GLU A 143 6.80 -16.59 11.92
C GLU A 143 5.90 -17.00 10.77
N VAL A 144 6.39 -17.80 9.81
CA VAL A 144 5.58 -18.31 8.69
C VAL A 144 4.46 -19.24 9.19
N ARG A 145 4.76 -20.17 10.11
CA ARG A 145 3.76 -21.05 10.73
C ARG A 145 2.69 -20.29 11.53
N ALA A 146 3.06 -19.19 12.19
CA ALA A 146 2.12 -18.34 12.92
C ALA A 146 1.06 -17.67 12.02
N SER A 147 1.28 -17.64 10.69
CA SER A 147 0.31 -17.17 9.69
C SER A 147 -0.48 -18.27 8.99
N GLY A 148 -0.35 -19.54 9.40
CA GLY A 148 -0.99 -20.68 8.73
C GLY A 148 -0.26 -21.18 7.48
N ALA A 149 0.70 -20.44 6.94
CA ALA A 149 1.51 -20.89 5.81
C ALA A 149 2.40 -22.09 6.18
N HIS A 150 2.61 -22.99 5.23
CA HIS A 150 3.33 -24.27 5.43
C HIS A 150 4.63 -24.36 4.59
N TRP A 151 4.84 -23.44 3.66
CA TRP A 151 5.90 -23.49 2.66
C TRP A 151 6.52 -22.11 2.41
N VAL A 152 7.85 -22.05 2.33
CA VAL A 152 8.59 -20.88 1.85
C VAL A 152 9.29 -21.13 0.51
N PHE A 153 9.26 -20.13 -0.37
CA PHE A 153 10.05 -20.09 -1.61
C PHE A 153 11.49 -19.64 -1.33
N ALA A 154 12.16 -20.30 -0.38
CA ALA A 154 13.49 -19.99 0.11
C ALA A 154 14.19 -21.25 0.63
N PRO A 155 15.53 -21.31 0.68
CA PRO A 155 16.50 -20.26 0.31
C PRO A 155 16.79 -20.15 -1.20
N CYS A 156 17.27 -18.97 -1.61
CA CYS A 156 18.01 -18.84 -2.87
C CYS A 156 19.45 -19.36 -2.65
N VAL A 157 19.86 -20.36 -3.43
CA VAL A 157 21.18 -21.04 -3.30
C VAL A 157 22.00 -20.94 -4.58
N ALA A 158 21.71 -19.94 -5.40
CA ALA A 158 22.51 -19.62 -6.58
C ALA A 158 23.90 -19.12 -6.18
N VAL A 159 24.95 -19.71 -6.76
CA VAL A 159 26.31 -19.15 -6.72
C VAL A 159 26.39 -18.00 -7.70
N CYS A 160 26.50 -16.76 -7.21
CA CYS A 160 26.53 -15.56 -8.04
C CYS A 160 27.96 -15.26 -8.50
N LYS A 161 28.26 -15.44 -9.79
CA LYS A 161 29.56 -15.14 -10.40
C LYS A 161 29.66 -13.70 -10.92
N ASP A 162 28.55 -13.04 -11.23
CA ASP A 162 28.54 -11.69 -11.79
C ASP A 162 27.65 -10.74 -10.95
N PRO A 163 28.21 -9.67 -10.32
CA PRO A 163 27.43 -8.74 -9.51
C PRO A 163 26.49 -7.84 -10.34
N ARG A 164 26.59 -7.81 -11.68
CA ARG A 164 25.61 -7.15 -12.55
C ARG A 164 24.21 -7.74 -12.41
N TRP A 165 24.11 -9.00 -11.99
CA TRP A 165 22.86 -9.72 -11.77
C TRP A 165 21.95 -9.08 -10.74
N GLY A 166 20.73 -8.73 -11.16
CA GLY A 166 19.74 -8.06 -10.31
C GLY A 166 19.20 -8.85 -9.13
N ARG A 167 19.59 -10.13 -8.98
CA ARG A 167 19.35 -10.95 -7.78
C ARG A 167 20.62 -11.27 -6.99
N CYS A 168 21.73 -10.56 -7.24
CA CYS A 168 23.01 -10.75 -6.52
C CYS A 168 22.83 -10.76 -4.99
N LEU A 169 21.95 -9.91 -4.46
CA LEU A 169 21.61 -9.86 -3.03
C LEU A 169 21.04 -11.17 -2.45
N GLU A 170 20.41 -12.00 -3.28
CA GLU A 170 19.81 -13.28 -2.88
C GLU A 170 20.85 -14.41 -2.78
N SER A 171 22.04 -14.21 -3.33
CA SER A 171 23.15 -15.16 -3.24
C SER A 171 23.93 -14.97 -1.94
N TYR A 172 24.35 -16.08 -1.32
CA TYR A 172 25.24 -16.02 -0.15
C TYR A 172 26.70 -15.71 -0.51
N SER A 173 27.17 -16.04 -1.73
CA SER A 173 28.57 -15.91 -2.14
C SER A 173 28.81 -16.21 -3.63
N GLU A 174 29.95 -15.76 -4.15
CA GLU A 174 30.54 -16.30 -5.40
C GLU A 174 31.39 -17.55 -5.16
N ASP A 175 31.72 -17.82 -3.90
CA ASP A 175 32.39 -19.04 -3.42
C ASP A 175 31.37 -20.17 -3.23
N THR A 176 31.50 -21.23 -4.02
CA THR A 176 30.60 -22.39 -3.99
C THR A 176 30.55 -23.05 -2.62
N ASP A 177 31.68 -23.16 -1.90
CA ASP A 177 31.74 -23.84 -0.60
C ASP A 177 31.02 -23.02 0.47
N VAL A 178 31.09 -21.69 0.40
CA VAL A 178 30.30 -20.82 1.29
C VAL A 178 28.81 -20.99 1.03
N VAL A 179 28.37 -21.04 -0.24
CA VAL A 179 26.94 -21.27 -0.56
C VAL A 179 26.49 -22.67 -0.10
N CYS A 180 27.29 -23.72 -0.33
CA CYS A 180 27.03 -25.07 0.16
C CYS A 180 26.82 -25.08 1.69
N ASN A 181 27.74 -24.48 2.47
CA ASN A 181 27.60 -24.43 3.92
C ASN A 181 26.40 -23.58 4.40
N MET A 182 26.06 -22.51 3.68
CA MET A 182 24.88 -21.67 3.96
C MET A 182 23.54 -22.37 3.67
N THR A 183 23.52 -23.49 2.94
CA THR A 183 22.33 -24.35 2.83
C THR A 183 21.87 -24.93 4.17
N SER A 184 22.67 -24.82 5.24
CA SER A 184 22.28 -25.04 6.64
C SER A 184 20.98 -24.34 7.08
N ILE A 185 20.59 -23.24 6.43
CA ILE A 185 19.27 -22.59 6.63
C ILE A 185 18.09 -23.52 6.30
N VAL A 186 18.25 -24.48 5.36
CA VAL A 186 17.22 -25.50 5.05
C VAL A 186 16.93 -26.35 6.29
N SER A 187 17.97 -26.70 7.06
CA SER A 187 17.82 -27.42 8.34
C SER A 187 17.25 -26.55 9.47
N GLY A 188 17.23 -25.23 9.33
CA GLY A 188 16.48 -24.32 10.21
C GLY A 188 15.01 -24.29 9.83
N LEU A 189 14.72 -24.07 8.54
CA LEU A 189 13.36 -24.03 8.01
C LEU A 189 12.62 -25.35 8.22
N GLN A 190 13.20 -26.47 7.78
CA GLN A 190 12.58 -27.80 7.83
C GLN A 190 12.86 -28.59 9.12
N GLY A 191 13.94 -28.26 9.82
CA GLY A 191 14.55 -29.13 10.82
C GLY A 191 15.50 -30.18 10.19
N PRO A 192 16.50 -30.69 10.93
CA PRO A 192 17.44 -31.69 10.41
C PRO A 192 16.79 -33.07 10.31
N PRO A 193 17.00 -33.84 9.22
CA PRO A 193 16.51 -35.20 9.11
C PRO A 193 17.20 -36.13 10.13
N PRO A 194 16.48 -37.15 10.65
CA PRO A 194 17.07 -38.13 11.56
C PRO A 194 18.11 -39.00 10.86
N GLU A 195 19.02 -39.59 11.65
CA GLU A 195 20.01 -40.54 11.15
C GLU A 195 19.32 -41.72 10.44
N GLY A 196 19.75 -42.02 9.22
CA GLY A 196 19.16 -43.06 8.39
C GLY A 196 17.93 -42.64 7.56
N HIS A 197 17.50 -41.37 7.60
CA HIS A 197 16.46 -40.86 6.68
C HIS A 197 16.89 -41.05 5.21
N PRO A 198 16.03 -41.57 4.31
CA PRO A 198 16.38 -41.79 2.91
C PRO A 198 16.82 -40.53 2.17
N ALA A 199 17.97 -40.58 1.50
CA ALA A 199 18.47 -39.48 0.69
C ALA A 199 17.47 -39.08 -0.42
N GLY A 200 17.31 -37.77 -0.64
CA GLY A 200 16.39 -37.23 -1.64
C GLY A 200 14.91 -37.22 -1.26
N TYR A 201 14.50 -37.83 -0.15
CA TYR A 201 13.10 -37.77 0.32
C TYR A 201 12.85 -36.49 1.12
N PRO A 202 11.70 -35.81 0.91
CA PRO A 202 11.33 -34.62 1.67
C PRO A 202 11.25 -34.95 3.17
N PHE A 203 11.54 -33.96 4.01
CA PHE A 203 11.54 -34.10 5.45
C PHE A 203 11.07 -32.83 6.15
N LEU A 204 10.35 -33.00 7.26
CA LEU A 204 9.97 -31.93 8.17
C LEU A 204 10.01 -32.46 9.62
N ALA A 205 10.71 -31.76 10.51
CA ALA A 205 10.91 -32.22 11.90
C ALA A 205 9.66 -32.08 12.78
N GLY A 206 8.71 -31.22 12.43
CA GLY A 206 7.47 -31.03 13.18
C GLY A 206 6.69 -29.78 12.77
N ARG A 207 5.59 -29.52 13.48
CA ARG A 207 4.61 -28.46 13.13
C ARG A 207 5.13 -27.02 13.19
N ASN A 208 6.28 -26.80 13.83
CA ASN A 208 6.93 -25.49 13.93
C ASN A 208 7.85 -25.19 12.73
N ASN A 209 8.07 -26.18 11.86
CA ASN A 209 8.91 -26.09 10.69
C ASN A 209 8.07 -25.90 9.42
N VAL A 210 8.69 -25.40 8.36
CA VAL A 210 8.08 -25.17 7.05
C VAL A 210 8.82 -25.92 5.95
N VAL A 211 8.10 -26.31 4.90
CA VAL A 211 8.70 -26.77 3.64
C VAL A 211 9.63 -25.68 3.12
N ALA A 212 10.86 -26.04 2.75
CA ALA A 212 11.80 -25.15 2.07
C ALA A 212 11.84 -25.44 0.56
N CYS A 213 12.18 -24.42 -0.22
CA CYS A 213 12.33 -24.51 -1.68
C CYS A 213 13.70 -23.95 -2.08
N ALA A 214 14.62 -24.83 -2.47
CA ALA A 214 15.92 -24.40 -2.99
C ALA A 214 15.73 -23.83 -4.41
N LYS A 215 16.14 -22.57 -4.63
CA LYS A 215 15.91 -21.86 -5.88
C LYS A 215 17.12 -21.04 -6.39
N HIS A 216 17.27 -20.78 -7.70
CA HIS A 216 16.60 -21.42 -8.83
C HIS A 216 17.56 -22.40 -9.54
N PHE A 217 17.06 -23.60 -9.86
CA PHE A 217 17.82 -24.71 -10.42
C PHE A 217 17.83 -24.61 -11.96
N VAL A 218 18.93 -24.31 -12.63
CA VAL A 218 20.29 -24.10 -12.13
C VAL A 218 21.04 -23.13 -13.04
N GLY A 219 22.04 -22.43 -12.50
CA GLY A 219 22.93 -21.56 -13.30
C GLY A 219 22.55 -20.08 -13.32
N ASP A 220 21.46 -19.68 -12.66
CA ASP A 220 20.94 -18.30 -12.59
C ASP A 220 21.99 -17.24 -12.21
N GLY A 221 22.85 -17.54 -11.23
CA GLY A 221 23.94 -16.63 -10.83
C GLY A 221 25.15 -16.61 -11.77
N GLY A 222 25.14 -17.39 -12.85
CA GLY A 222 26.23 -17.53 -13.83
C GLY A 222 25.87 -17.10 -15.25
N THR A 223 24.74 -16.40 -15.44
CA THR A 223 24.31 -15.89 -16.75
C THR A 223 25.31 -14.91 -17.36
N GLU A 224 25.48 -14.95 -18.68
CA GLU A 224 26.30 -14.00 -19.43
C GLU A 224 25.94 -12.54 -19.08
N MET A 225 26.98 -11.73 -18.84
CA MET A 225 26.88 -10.32 -18.43
C MET A 225 26.04 -10.06 -17.16
N GLY A 226 25.77 -11.10 -16.35
CA GLY A 226 24.88 -11.00 -15.20
C GLY A 226 23.44 -10.63 -15.57
N LYS A 227 22.93 -11.05 -16.72
CA LYS A 227 21.55 -10.75 -17.12
C LYS A 227 20.54 -11.72 -16.52
N ASN A 228 19.57 -11.22 -15.73
CA ASN A 228 18.47 -12.03 -15.23
C ASN A 228 17.64 -12.63 -16.39
N GLU A 229 17.32 -13.94 -16.29
CA GLU A 229 16.75 -14.75 -17.39
C GLU A 229 17.66 -14.91 -18.64
N GLY A 230 18.97 -14.64 -18.48
CA GLY A 230 19.99 -14.79 -19.51
C GLY A 230 20.30 -16.24 -19.89
N ASP A 231 21.41 -16.45 -20.60
CA ASP A 231 21.96 -17.78 -20.88
C ASP A 231 23.21 -17.98 -20.03
N THR A 232 23.36 -19.17 -19.45
CA THR A 232 24.54 -19.57 -18.69
C THR A 232 25.38 -20.46 -19.59
N ILE A 233 26.41 -19.88 -20.20
CA ILE A 233 27.32 -20.61 -21.10
C ILE A 233 28.39 -21.32 -20.28
N ALA A 234 28.17 -22.62 -20.03
CA ALA A 234 29.01 -23.43 -19.18
C ALA A 234 29.15 -24.87 -19.70
N SER A 235 30.28 -25.50 -19.41
CA SER A 235 30.42 -26.95 -19.51
C SER A 235 29.43 -27.64 -18.56
N TYR A 236 29.10 -28.91 -18.82
CA TYR A 236 28.25 -29.67 -17.89
C TYR A 236 29.00 -29.86 -16.55
N GLU A 237 30.31 -30.06 -16.62
CA GLU A 237 31.21 -30.24 -15.49
C GLU A 237 31.27 -29.00 -14.59
N ASP A 238 31.32 -27.79 -15.14
CA ASP A 238 31.29 -26.54 -14.37
C ASP A 238 29.88 -26.25 -13.84
N LEU A 239 28.83 -26.57 -14.61
CA LEU A 239 27.45 -26.44 -14.12
C LEU A 239 27.21 -27.35 -12.92
N GLU A 240 27.70 -28.60 -12.96
CA GLU A 240 27.64 -29.55 -11.84
C GLU A 240 28.51 -29.09 -10.65
N ARG A 241 29.79 -28.77 -10.90
CA ARG A 241 30.77 -28.36 -9.87
C ARG A 241 30.41 -27.06 -9.17
N ILE A 242 29.90 -26.06 -9.89
CA ILE A 242 29.65 -24.73 -9.35
C ILE A 242 28.18 -24.56 -8.95
N HIS A 243 27.26 -24.78 -9.89
CA HIS A 243 25.88 -24.33 -9.71
C HIS A 243 24.95 -25.42 -9.17
N MET A 244 25.24 -26.72 -9.40
CA MET A 244 24.47 -27.82 -8.79
C MET A 244 24.97 -28.23 -7.39
N ALA A 245 26.24 -27.96 -7.05
CA ALA A 245 26.84 -28.37 -5.78
C ALA A 245 26.03 -27.95 -4.52
N PRO A 246 25.44 -26.74 -4.43
CA PRO A 246 24.57 -26.39 -3.31
C PRO A 246 23.32 -27.28 -3.19
N TYR A 247 22.74 -27.70 -4.32
CA TYR A 247 21.56 -28.58 -4.35
C TYR A 247 21.90 -30.01 -3.93
N LEU A 248 23.09 -30.51 -4.31
CA LEU A 248 23.62 -31.77 -3.81
C LEU A 248 23.85 -31.72 -2.29
N ASN A 249 24.35 -30.60 -1.77
CA ASN A 249 24.59 -30.43 -0.34
C ASN A 249 23.29 -30.40 0.49
N CYS A 250 22.18 -29.93 -0.08
CA CYS A 250 20.86 -29.89 0.57
C CYS A 250 19.81 -30.79 -0.10
N LEU A 251 20.21 -31.96 -0.61
CA LEU A 251 19.35 -32.88 -1.36
C LEU A 251 18.05 -33.33 -0.63
N ALA A 252 18.00 -33.22 0.70
CA ALA A 252 16.80 -33.45 1.52
C ALA A 252 15.85 -32.23 1.63
N VAL A 253 16.09 -31.15 0.86
CA VAL A 253 15.14 -30.06 0.68
C VAL A 253 13.85 -30.61 0.08
N SER A 254 12.69 -30.13 0.55
CA SER A 254 11.42 -30.76 0.18
C SER A 254 10.88 -30.30 -1.17
N ALA A 255 11.31 -29.13 -1.66
CA ALA A 255 11.02 -28.63 -3.00
C ALA A 255 12.25 -28.01 -3.69
N VAL A 256 12.24 -28.05 -5.03
CA VAL A 256 13.21 -27.35 -5.90
C VAL A 256 12.42 -26.55 -6.94
N MET A 257 12.90 -25.36 -7.29
CA MET A 257 12.29 -24.48 -8.30
C MET A 257 13.24 -24.25 -9.47
N PRO A 258 12.87 -24.54 -10.74
CA PRO A 258 13.73 -24.28 -11.88
C PRO A 258 13.92 -22.79 -12.19
N SER A 259 15.09 -22.47 -12.74
CA SER A 259 15.50 -21.14 -13.19
C SER A 259 14.81 -20.72 -14.50
N TYR A 260 14.54 -19.42 -14.65
CA TYR A 260 14.06 -18.83 -15.91
C TYR A 260 15.10 -18.78 -17.03
N SER A 261 16.37 -18.95 -16.67
CA SER A 261 17.51 -18.78 -17.55
C SER A 261 17.63 -19.95 -18.54
N ARG A 262 18.63 -19.84 -19.44
CA ARG A 262 19.02 -20.91 -20.36
C ARG A 262 20.34 -21.55 -19.92
N TRP A 263 20.59 -22.76 -20.38
CA TRP A 263 21.93 -23.37 -20.38
C TRP A 263 22.30 -23.80 -21.80
N ASN A 264 23.31 -23.14 -22.37
CA ASN A 264 23.75 -23.34 -23.75
C ASN A 264 22.56 -23.31 -24.74
N GLY A 265 21.73 -22.28 -24.63
CA GLY A 265 20.53 -22.05 -25.45
C GLY A 265 19.25 -22.77 -25.02
N ARG A 266 19.34 -23.77 -24.13
CA ARG A 266 18.19 -24.59 -23.70
C ARG A 266 17.45 -23.98 -22.51
N LYS A 267 16.13 -23.84 -22.61
CA LYS A 267 15.29 -23.29 -21.53
C LYS A 267 15.08 -24.32 -20.41
N LEU A 268 15.44 -23.95 -19.18
CA LEU A 268 15.56 -24.90 -18.07
C LEU A 268 14.21 -25.51 -17.64
N HIS A 269 13.11 -24.74 -17.65
CA HIS A 269 11.74 -25.27 -17.43
C HIS A 269 11.30 -26.35 -18.44
N GLY A 270 12.02 -26.50 -19.57
CA GLY A 270 11.79 -27.51 -20.61
C GLY A 270 12.98 -28.45 -20.85
N ASP A 271 13.98 -28.46 -19.98
CA ASP A 271 15.18 -29.31 -20.13
C ASP A 271 15.05 -30.63 -19.35
N ARG A 272 14.53 -31.66 -20.03
CA ARG A 272 14.35 -32.99 -19.44
C ARG A 272 15.64 -33.61 -18.89
N PHE A 273 16.78 -33.35 -19.53
CA PHE A 273 18.06 -33.87 -19.08
C PHE A 273 18.40 -33.35 -17.69
N LEU A 274 18.34 -32.04 -17.45
CA LEU A 274 18.59 -31.48 -16.13
C LEU A 274 17.49 -31.81 -15.10
N MET A 275 16.21 -31.69 -15.49
CA MET A 275 15.09 -31.79 -14.53
C MET A 275 14.73 -33.23 -14.15
N THR A 276 14.85 -34.18 -15.07
CA THR A 276 14.57 -35.60 -14.82
C THR A 276 15.87 -36.39 -14.66
N GLU A 277 16.69 -36.48 -15.71
CA GLU A 277 17.82 -37.42 -15.75
C GLU A 277 18.92 -37.07 -14.73
N ILE A 278 19.19 -35.79 -14.51
CA ILE A 278 20.13 -35.32 -13.48
C ILE A 278 19.44 -35.20 -12.11
N LEU A 279 18.45 -34.31 -11.95
CA LEU A 279 17.90 -34.03 -10.61
C LEU A 279 17.11 -35.21 -10.00
N LYS A 280 16.15 -35.80 -10.73
CA LYS A 280 15.28 -36.85 -10.19
C LYS A 280 15.92 -38.25 -10.20
N ASP A 281 16.72 -38.56 -11.23
CA ASP A 281 17.28 -39.88 -11.45
C ASP A 281 18.73 -40.01 -10.93
N LYS A 282 19.68 -39.22 -11.44
CA LYS A 282 21.10 -39.27 -11.01
C LYS A 282 21.29 -38.82 -9.55
N PHE A 283 20.71 -37.69 -9.17
CA PHE A 283 20.78 -37.17 -7.79
C PHE A 283 19.71 -37.80 -6.89
N GLY A 284 18.70 -38.47 -7.46
CA GLY A 284 17.70 -39.22 -6.69
C GLY A 284 16.62 -38.37 -6.00
N PHE A 285 16.41 -37.11 -6.39
CA PHE A 285 15.44 -36.21 -5.76
C PHE A 285 13.99 -36.72 -5.82
N LYS A 286 13.37 -36.94 -4.65
CA LYS A 286 11.98 -37.43 -4.46
C LYS A 286 11.03 -36.37 -3.89
N GLY A 287 11.51 -35.15 -3.67
CA GLY A 287 10.67 -33.97 -3.39
C GLY A 287 9.90 -33.48 -4.62
N CYS A 288 9.29 -32.29 -4.49
CA CYS A 288 8.46 -31.66 -5.52
C CYS A 288 9.27 -30.67 -6.37
N LEU A 289 9.16 -30.78 -7.71
CA LEU A 289 9.68 -29.80 -8.66
C LEU A 289 8.58 -28.81 -9.04
N VAL A 290 8.66 -27.56 -8.56
CA VAL A 290 7.65 -26.52 -8.78
C VAL A 290 8.13 -25.48 -9.80
N SER A 291 7.30 -25.10 -10.77
CA SER A 291 7.67 -24.01 -11.68
C SER A 291 7.69 -22.67 -10.96
N ASP A 292 8.64 -21.81 -11.31
CA ASP A 292 8.60 -20.38 -10.96
C ASP A 292 7.40 -19.65 -11.63
N TRP A 293 7.12 -18.43 -11.18
CA TRP A 293 6.00 -17.56 -11.53
C TRP A 293 5.81 -17.38 -13.05
N SER A 294 4.78 -18.03 -13.60
CA SER A 294 4.53 -18.05 -15.06
C SER A 294 5.69 -18.61 -15.90
N GLY A 295 6.58 -19.43 -15.33
CA GLY A 295 7.76 -19.98 -16.02
C GLY A 295 7.43 -20.69 -17.33
N ILE A 296 6.31 -21.45 -17.37
CA ILE A 296 5.82 -22.09 -18.60
C ILE A 296 5.52 -21.05 -19.70
N GLU A 297 4.97 -19.88 -19.37
CA GLU A 297 4.69 -18.85 -20.37
C GLU A 297 5.96 -18.26 -20.98
N LYS A 298 7.02 -18.10 -20.16
CA LYS A 298 8.32 -17.57 -20.59
C LYS A 298 9.08 -18.55 -21.51
N MET A 299 8.62 -19.80 -21.62
CA MET A 299 9.15 -20.74 -22.61
C MET A 299 8.76 -20.37 -24.05
N GLY A 300 7.59 -19.74 -24.27
CA GLY A 300 7.20 -19.23 -25.58
C GLY A 300 8.04 -18.04 -26.04
N GLU A 301 8.29 -17.92 -27.35
CA GLU A 301 8.89 -16.74 -27.98
C GLU A 301 8.02 -16.29 -29.16
N PRO A 302 7.29 -15.16 -29.05
CA PRO A 302 7.17 -14.28 -27.88
C PRO A 302 6.47 -14.94 -26.67
N ARG A 303 6.66 -14.40 -25.46
CA ARG A 303 6.11 -14.96 -24.21
C ARG A 303 4.62 -15.33 -24.36
N GLY A 304 4.27 -16.56 -24.02
CA GLY A 304 2.90 -17.10 -24.10
C GLY A 304 2.46 -17.58 -25.49
N SER A 305 3.29 -17.47 -26.53
CA SER A 305 3.11 -18.22 -27.78
C SER A 305 3.21 -19.73 -27.53
N ASN A 306 2.56 -20.55 -28.35
CA ASN A 306 2.67 -22.03 -28.30
C ASN A 306 2.43 -22.58 -26.88
N TYR A 307 1.47 -22.00 -26.16
CA TYR A 307 1.27 -22.26 -24.73
C TYR A 307 0.95 -23.72 -24.43
N ARG A 308 0.21 -24.40 -25.31
CA ARG A 308 -0.11 -25.82 -25.19
C ARG A 308 1.14 -26.67 -25.30
N GLU A 309 1.99 -26.38 -26.28
CA GLU A 309 3.28 -27.02 -26.49
C GLU A 309 4.25 -26.76 -25.32
N CYS A 310 4.21 -25.56 -24.73
CA CYS A 310 4.95 -25.25 -23.50
C CYS A 310 4.45 -26.05 -22.28
N VAL A 311 3.13 -26.25 -22.13
CA VAL A 311 2.57 -27.13 -21.09
C VAL A 311 3.00 -28.58 -21.33
N GLU A 312 2.89 -29.09 -22.56
CA GLU A 312 3.36 -30.43 -22.94
C GLU A 312 4.85 -30.63 -22.61
N ALA A 313 5.70 -29.66 -22.98
CA ALA A 313 7.14 -29.70 -22.73
C ALA A 313 7.50 -29.66 -21.25
N ALA A 314 6.85 -28.80 -20.44
CA ALA A 314 7.14 -28.67 -19.01
C ALA A 314 6.76 -29.94 -18.22
N ILE A 315 5.55 -30.46 -18.45
CA ILE A 315 5.06 -31.63 -17.71
C ILE A 315 5.86 -32.89 -18.09
N ASN A 316 6.16 -33.10 -19.38
CA ASN A 316 7.00 -34.21 -19.84
C ASN A 316 8.49 -34.06 -19.47
N THR A 317 8.97 -32.83 -19.21
CA THR A 317 10.31 -32.54 -18.64
C THR A 317 10.44 -32.95 -17.18
N GLY A 318 9.32 -33.12 -16.46
CA GLY A 318 9.29 -33.57 -15.08
C GLY A 318 8.86 -32.53 -14.05
N ILE A 319 8.32 -31.37 -14.46
CA ILE A 319 7.66 -30.43 -13.53
C ILE A 319 6.48 -31.13 -12.86
N ASP A 320 6.36 -30.99 -11.55
CA ASP A 320 5.30 -31.63 -10.74
C ASP A 320 4.16 -30.65 -10.45
N MET A 321 4.50 -29.43 -10.01
CA MET A 321 3.54 -28.36 -9.70
C MET A 321 3.82 -27.12 -10.55
N VAL A 322 2.76 -26.47 -11.03
CA VAL A 322 2.88 -25.31 -11.91
C VAL A 322 2.26 -24.07 -11.29
N MET A 323 3.06 -23.00 -11.17
CA MET A 323 2.65 -21.68 -10.71
C MET A 323 2.02 -20.88 -11.87
N VAL A 324 0.69 -20.89 -11.94
CA VAL A 324 -0.15 -20.23 -12.96
C VAL A 324 -1.01 -19.14 -12.30
N PRO A 325 -0.39 -18.02 -11.86
CA PRO A 325 -0.97 -17.11 -10.87
C PRO A 325 -2.34 -16.54 -11.26
N TYR A 326 -2.60 -16.32 -12.55
CA TYR A 326 -3.83 -15.69 -13.06
C TYR A 326 -4.50 -16.44 -14.23
N ARG A 327 -3.93 -17.56 -14.70
CA ARG A 327 -4.39 -18.28 -15.91
C ARG A 327 -4.64 -19.76 -15.66
N TYR A 328 -5.06 -20.09 -14.44
CA TYR A 328 -5.28 -21.45 -13.98
C TYR A 328 -6.27 -22.23 -14.85
N GLU A 329 -7.40 -21.63 -15.25
CA GLU A 329 -8.38 -22.30 -16.12
C GLU A 329 -7.77 -22.73 -17.46
N LYS A 330 -6.97 -21.85 -18.07
CA LYS A 330 -6.29 -22.17 -19.34
C LYS A 330 -5.31 -23.32 -19.16
N PHE A 331 -4.51 -23.30 -18.08
CA PHE A 331 -3.58 -24.38 -17.76
C PHE A 331 -4.32 -25.71 -17.55
N ILE A 332 -5.37 -25.72 -16.72
CA ILE A 332 -6.18 -26.90 -16.42
C ILE A 332 -6.80 -27.46 -17.71
N ASN A 333 -7.39 -26.61 -18.55
CA ASN A 333 -8.00 -27.03 -19.81
C ASN A 333 -6.99 -27.63 -20.80
N GLU A 334 -5.82 -26.98 -20.99
CA GLU A 334 -4.78 -27.48 -21.90
C GLU A 334 -4.16 -28.80 -21.38
N LEU A 335 -3.84 -28.89 -20.09
CA LEU A 335 -3.31 -30.11 -19.47
C LEU A 335 -4.33 -31.26 -19.54
N THR A 336 -5.60 -30.99 -19.24
CA THR A 336 -6.71 -31.96 -19.35
C THR A 336 -6.85 -32.46 -20.79
N SER A 337 -6.72 -31.58 -21.78
CA SER A 337 -6.78 -31.94 -23.19
C SER A 337 -5.55 -32.75 -23.62
N LEU A 338 -4.34 -32.40 -23.19
CA LEU A 338 -3.11 -33.15 -23.48
C LEU A 338 -3.11 -34.56 -22.88
N VAL A 339 -3.71 -34.75 -21.70
CA VAL A 339 -3.93 -36.08 -21.11
C VAL A 339 -4.96 -36.87 -21.90
N LYS A 340 -6.10 -36.25 -22.28
CA LYS A 340 -7.15 -36.88 -23.09
C LYS A 340 -6.67 -37.26 -24.51
N ASP A 341 -5.76 -36.48 -25.08
CA ASP A 341 -5.11 -36.73 -26.39
C ASP A 341 -3.98 -37.78 -26.30
N GLY A 342 -3.60 -38.24 -25.11
CA GLY A 342 -2.47 -39.17 -24.90
C GLY A 342 -1.08 -38.54 -25.10
N LYS A 343 -0.98 -37.21 -25.12
CA LYS A 343 0.27 -36.43 -25.23
C LYS A 343 1.06 -36.36 -23.92
N ILE A 344 0.32 -36.39 -22.80
CA ILE A 344 0.88 -36.59 -21.46
C ILE A 344 0.29 -37.88 -20.93
N LEU A 345 1.15 -38.83 -20.53
CA LEU A 345 0.72 -40.11 -19.98
C LEU A 345 0.15 -39.92 -18.57
N MET A 346 -0.91 -40.68 -18.25
CA MET A 346 -1.50 -40.64 -16.90
C MET A 346 -0.48 -40.97 -15.80
N SER A 347 0.46 -41.88 -16.06
CA SER A 347 1.57 -42.20 -15.15
C SER A 347 2.50 -41.00 -14.84
N ARG A 348 2.61 -40.02 -15.74
CA ARG A 348 3.35 -38.78 -15.50
C ARG A 348 2.58 -37.87 -14.53
N ILE A 349 1.27 -37.76 -14.71
CA ILE A 349 0.38 -37.04 -13.78
C ILE A 349 0.41 -37.71 -12.39
N ASP A 350 0.43 -39.05 -12.35
CA ASP A 350 0.48 -39.81 -11.10
C ASP A 350 1.80 -39.58 -10.32
N ASP A 351 3.00 -39.64 -10.93
CA ASP A 351 4.27 -39.29 -10.23
C ASP A 351 4.27 -37.83 -9.73
N ALA A 352 3.70 -36.89 -10.51
CA ALA A 352 3.62 -35.49 -10.11
C ALA A 352 2.74 -35.32 -8.86
N VAL A 353 1.55 -35.91 -8.85
CA VAL A 353 0.60 -35.83 -7.73
C VAL A 353 1.09 -36.63 -6.52
N GLU A 354 1.74 -37.79 -6.71
CA GLU A 354 2.38 -38.56 -5.63
C GLU A 354 3.37 -37.69 -4.84
N ARG A 355 4.24 -36.94 -5.53
CA ARG A 355 5.21 -36.01 -4.91
C ARG A 355 4.54 -34.85 -4.17
N ILE A 356 3.45 -34.31 -4.71
CA ILE A 356 2.68 -33.23 -4.07
C ILE A 356 1.94 -33.74 -2.83
N LEU A 357 1.34 -34.94 -2.89
CA LEU A 357 0.70 -35.56 -1.74
C LEU A 357 1.73 -35.91 -0.65
N ARG A 358 2.90 -36.46 -1.03
CA ARG A 358 4.03 -36.68 -0.11
C ARG A 358 4.42 -35.40 0.62
N LEU A 359 4.56 -34.28 -0.10
CA LEU A 359 4.84 -32.97 0.48
C LEU A 359 3.80 -32.55 1.52
N LYS A 360 2.50 -32.79 1.25
CA LYS A 360 1.40 -32.43 2.14
C LYS A 360 1.32 -33.31 3.39
N PHE A 361 1.53 -34.63 3.26
CA PHE A 361 1.65 -35.52 4.42
C PHE A 361 2.88 -35.18 5.27
N THR A 362 4.03 -34.91 4.66
CA THR A 362 5.24 -34.46 5.37
C THR A 362 5.03 -33.12 6.08
N ALA A 363 4.21 -32.21 5.52
CA ALA A 363 3.82 -30.97 6.18
C ALA A 363 2.80 -31.14 7.33
N GLY A 364 2.26 -32.35 7.54
CA GLY A 364 1.25 -32.65 8.57
C GLY A 364 -0.15 -32.08 8.26
N LEU A 365 -0.41 -31.67 7.02
CA LEU A 365 -1.63 -30.97 6.61
C LEU A 365 -2.91 -31.83 6.70
N PHE A 366 -2.80 -33.16 6.67
CA PHE A 366 -3.97 -34.04 6.72
C PHE A 366 -4.51 -34.22 8.14
N GLU A 367 -3.67 -34.08 9.16
CA GLU A 367 -4.05 -34.19 10.56
C GLU A 367 -4.03 -32.83 11.29
N HIS A 368 -3.31 -31.84 10.78
CA HIS A 368 -3.26 -30.46 11.29
C HIS A 368 -3.39 -29.41 10.17
N PRO A 369 -4.54 -29.34 9.49
CA PRO A 369 -4.75 -28.44 8.35
C PRO A 369 -4.73 -26.95 8.71
N PHE A 370 -5.26 -26.60 9.89
CA PHE A 370 -5.50 -25.21 10.32
C PHE A 370 -4.31 -24.58 11.07
N SER A 371 -4.34 -23.25 11.18
CA SER A 371 -3.31 -22.40 11.77
C SER A 371 -3.14 -22.61 13.28
N ASP A 372 -1.89 -22.68 13.76
CA ASP A 372 -1.58 -22.75 15.19
C ASP A 372 -1.35 -21.35 15.78
N ILE A 373 -2.44 -20.72 16.23
CA ILE A 373 -2.41 -19.39 16.87
C ILE A 373 -1.54 -19.33 18.14
N SER A 374 -1.14 -20.48 18.73
CA SER A 374 -0.22 -20.47 19.87
C SER A 374 1.21 -20.07 19.47
N LEU A 375 1.54 -20.06 18.17
CA LEU A 375 2.82 -19.61 17.62
C LEU A 375 2.91 -18.09 17.48
N LEU A 376 1.80 -17.35 17.55
CA LEU A 376 1.76 -15.88 17.51
C LEU A 376 2.64 -15.21 18.59
N LYS A 377 2.95 -15.92 19.69
CA LYS A 377 3.88 -15.50 20.74
C LYS A 377 5.35 -15.38 20.28
N PHE A 378 5.68 -15.92 19.11
CA PHE A 378 7.01 -15.87 18.48
C PHE A 378 7.11 -14.80 17.39
N VAL A 379 5.99 -14.22 16.96
CA VAL A 379 5.98 -12.99 16.15
C VAL A 379 6.35 -11.81 17.05
N GLY A 380 7.01 -10.79 16.51
CA GLY A 380 7.52 -9.64 17.27
C GLY A 380 6.43 -8.94 18.09
N CYS A 381 6.84 -8.23 19.16
CA CYS A 381 5.95 -7.63 20.16
C CYS A 381 4.64 -7.04 19.59
N LYS A 382 3.49 -7.53 20.08
CA LYS A 382 2.16 -6.88 19.94
C LYS A 382 2.07 -5.45 20.49
N CYS A 383 3.17 -4.89 20.98
CA CYS A 383 3.23 -3.54 21.49
C CYS A 383 3.83 -2.60 20.45
N ARG A 384 3.02 -1.66 19.92
CA ARG A 384 3.51 -0.44 19.24
C ARG A 384 4.49 0.40 20.10
N HIS A 385 4.70 0.06 21.39
CA HIS A 385 5.35 0.93 22.41
C HIS A 385 6.24 0.24 23.47
N ASN A 386 6.48 -1.09 23.46
CA ASN A 386 6.96 -1.76 24.70
C ASN A 386 7.95 -2.94 24.58
N CYS A 387 8.50 -3.24 23.40
CA CYS A 387 9.61 -4.20 23.29
C CYS A 387 10.93 -3.64 23.87
N LEU A 388 11.94 -4.50 24.13
CA LEU A 388 13.18 -4.06 24.80
C LEU A 388 13.98 -3.00 24.01
N GLY A 389 13.97 -3.03 22.67
CA GLY A 389 14.49 -1.94 21.82
C GLY A 389 13.70 -0.64 21.99
N CYS A 390 12.36 -0.69 21.93
CA CYS A 390 11.50 0.47 22.26
C CYS A 390 11.77 1.02 23.68
N ARG A 391 12.06 0.15 24.67
CA ARG A 391 12.38 0.58 26.04
C ARG A 391 13.77 1.21 26.18
N GLN A 392 14.71 0.95 25.27
CA GLN A 392 15.96 1.71 25.22
C GLN A 392 15.74 3.12 24.63
N SER A 393 14.89 3.28 23.61
CA SER A 393 14.48 4.62 23.12
C SER A 393 13.81 5.48 24.20
N ASN A 394 13.13 4.87 25.16
CA ASN A 394 12.42 5.55 26.25
C ASN A 394 13.15 5.57 27.60
N ARG A 395 14.40 5.08 27.69
CA ARG A 395 15.27 5.44 28.81
C ARG A 395 15.90 6.79 28.51
N ARG A 396 15.40 7.84 29.17
CA ARG A 396 16.06 9.15 29.30
C ARG A 396 17.49 8.99 29.82
N SER A 397 18.43 8.75 28.91
CA SER A 397 19.81 9.17 29.07
C SER A 397 19.76 10.70 29.14
N ARG A 398 20.15 11.27 30.29
CA ARG A 398 20.39 12.71 30.42
C ARG A 398 21.78 13.06 29.88
N ASN A 399 22.07 12.65 28.64
CA ASN A 399 23.23 13.16 27.91
C ASN A 399 22.75 14.18 26.89
N LYS A 400 23.32 15.38 26.98
CA LYS A 400 23.13 16.45 26.01
C LYS A 400 23.96 16.12 24.76
N SER A 401 23.34 15.53 23.76
CA SER A 401 23.84 15.49 22.39
C SER A 401 22.67 15.86 21.47
N GLY A 402 22.71 17.07 20.91
CA GLY A 402 21.64 17.53 20.03
C GLY A 402 21.74 16.81 18.69
N LEU A 403 20.69 16.07 18.32
CA LEU A 403 20.42 15.77 16.93
C LEU A 403 19.87 17.05 16.29
N ARG A 404 20.62 17.61 15.35
CA ARG A 404 20.15 18.65 14.42
C ARG A 404 19.99 18.01 13.05
N GLU A 405 18.85 18.20 12.42
CA GLU A 405 18.67 17.92 11.00
C GLU A 405 19.04 19.18 10.21
N ASP A 406 20.34 19.42 10.06
CA ASP A 406 20.87 20.53 9.26
C ASP A 406 21.00 20.08 7.78
N SER A 407 20.47 20.88 6.85
CA SER A 407 20.64 20.64 5.41
C SER A 407 22.10 20.77 4.99
N PHE A 408 22.60 19.84 4.16
CA PHE A 408 23.95 19.93 3.58
C PHE A 408 24.16 21.25 2.82
N GLY A 409 24.97 22.13 3.40
CA GLY A 409 25.19 23.51 2.91
C GLY A 409 25.97 24.41 3.87
N GLY A 410 26.20 23.99 5.12
CA GLY A 410 27.04 24.71 6.08
C GLY A 410 28.53 24.53 5.83
N ASP A 411 29.32 25.58 6.09
CA ASP A 411 30.78 25.54 6.03
C ASP A 411 31.34 24.93 7.32
N PHE A 412 31.21 23.59 7.46
CA PHE A 412 31.64 22.86 8.64
C PHE A 412 33.15 23.01 8.89
N SER A 413 33.53 23.33 10.13
CA SER A 413 34.93 23.43 10.55
C SER A 413 35.40 22.13 11.21
N ASN A 414 36.71 21.87 11.18
CA ASN A 414 37.34 20.70 11.80
C ASN A 414 37.41 20.82 13.35
N GLU A 415 36.83 21.87 13.95
CA GLU A 415 36.81 22.11 15.40
C GLU A 415 35.50 21.67 16.08
N ASP A 416 34.42 21.45 15.32
CA ASP A 416 33.07 21.21 15.86
C ASP A 416 32.72 19.72 16.07
N PHE A 417 33.34 18.80 15.31
CA PHE A 417 33.00 17.37 15.29
C PHE A 417 34.24 16.48 15.43
N SER A 418 34.18 15.48 16.31
CA SER A 418 35.29 14.53 16.50
C SER A 418 35.42 13.48 15.38
N TYR A 419 34.30 13.17 14.71
CA TYR A 419 34.19 12.30 13.55
C TYR A 419 32.79 12.46 12.93
N ALA A 420 32.62 12.04 11.69
CA ALA A 420 31.34 11.93 11.00
C ALA A 420 31.01 10.47 10.63
N ILE A 421 29.73 10.14 10.58
CA ILE A 421 29.22 8.88 10.04
C ILE A 421 28.30 9.23 8.87
N VAL A 422 28.63 8.76 7.67
CA VAL A 422 27.89 9.06 6.44
C VAL A 422 27.36 7.76 5.85
N ALA A 423 26.04 7.62 5.76
CA ALA A 423 25.39 6.43 5.20
C ALA A 423 24.87 6.69 3.78
N VAL A 424 25.22 5.82 2.84
CA VAL A 424 24.87 5.88 1.41
C VAL A 424 24.51 4.47 0.93
N GLY A 425 23.56 4.29 -0.01
CA GLY A 425 23.17 2.95 -0.47
C GLY A 425 22.29 2.92 -1.71
N GLU A 426 22.13 1.73 -2.30
CA GLU A 426 21.28 1.51 -3.48
C GLU A 426 19.79 1.76 -3.18
N ALA A 427 19.04 2.26 -4.18
CA ALA A 427 17.58 2.28 -4.13
C ALA A 427 17.02 0.83 -4.22
N PRO A 428 15.86 0.50 -3.62
CA PRO A 428 15.34 -0.87 -3.64
C PRO A 428 15.08 -1.42 -5.05
N TYR A 429 15.64 -2.60 -5.35
CA TYR A 429 15.51 -3.31 -6.63
C TYR A 429 15.25 -4.82 -6.44
N ALA A 430 14.82 -5.49 -7.50
CA ALA A 430 14.71 -6.95 -7.58
C ALA A 430 14.67 -7.41 -9.05
N GLU A 431 15.12 -8.65 -9.31
CA GLU A 431 15.06 -9.31 -10.63
C GLU A 431 15.64 -8.44 -11.76
N SER A 432 15.08 -8.48 -12.97
CA SER A 432 15.53 -7.67 -14.12
C SER A 432 15.43 -6.15 -13.93
N ARG A 433 14.87 -5.63 -12.82
CA ARG A 433 14.98 -4.20 -12.47
C ARG A 433 16.27 -3.87 -11.72
N GLY A 434 16.95 -4.89 -11.19
CA GLY A 434 18.27 -4.78 -10.59
C GLY A 434 19.42 -5.12 -11.53
N ASP A 435 19.14 -5.59 -12.75
CA ASP A 435 20.18 -5.85 -13.74
C ASP A 435 20.84 -4.51 -14.10
N ASP A 436 22.12 -4.38 -13.74
CA ASP A 436 22.90 -3.16 -13.94
C ASP A 436 24.18 -3.54 -14.68
N PRO A 437 24.42 -3.05 -15.92
CA PRO A 437 25.68 -3.31 -16.62
C PRO A 437 26.87 -2.58 -15.99
N GLU A 438 26.64 -1.47 -15.28
CA GLU A 438 27.66 -0.60 -14.66
C GLU A 438 27.34 -0.31 -13.18
N PRO A 439 27.31 -1.35 -12.32
CA PRO A 439 26.88 -1.24 -10.92
C PRO A 439 27.69 -0.20 -10.13
N SER A 440 27.04 0.93 -9.86
CA SER A 440 27.63 2.13 -9.28
C SER A 440 26.63 2.89 -8.39
N ILE A 441 27.10 3.92 -7.69
CA ILE A 441 26.29 4.75 -6.79
C ILE A 441 25.59 5.83 -7.62
N HIS A 442 24.35 5.57 -8.06
CA HIS A 442 23.55 6.40 -8.99
C HIS A 442 23.01 7.74 -8.41
N PHE A 443 23.63 8.27 -7.35
CA PHE A 443 23.29 9.55 -6.71
C PHE A 443 24.57 10.22 -6.18
N ASP A 444 24.49 11.47 -5.69
CA ASP A 444 25.64 12.24 -5.20
C ASP A 444 26.38 11.64 -3.98
N GLY A 445 26.13 10.38 -3.60
CA GLY A 445 26.68 9.71 -2.42
C GLY A 445 28.20 9.77 -2.31
N ASP A 446 28.93 9.43 -3.39
CA ASP A 446 30.39 9.51 -3.41
C ASP A 446 30.88 10.96 -3.23
N SER A 447 30.17 11.94 -3.82
CA SER A 447 30.46 13.36 -3.63
C SER A 447 30.16 13.82 -2.19
N ILE A 448 29.07 13.36 -1.57
CA ILE A 448 28.71 13.67 -0.17
C ILE A 448 29.77 13.11 0.77
N VAL A 449 30.12 11.82 0.65
CA VAL A 449 31.16 11.19 1.48
C VAL A 449 32.49 11.93 1.32
N ARG A 450 32.90 12.24 0.09
CA ARG A 450 34.14 12.99 -0.19
C ARG A 450 34.11 14.40 0.41
N LEU A 451 33.01 15.13 0.31
CA LEU A 451 32.86 16.49 0.85
C LEU A 451 32.91 16.54 2.38
N VAL A 452 32.37 15.52 3.08
CA VAL A 452 32.51 15.41 4.54
C VAL A 452 33.93 15.01 4.93
N ALA A 453 34.47 13.99 4.25
CA ALA A 453 35.81 13.45 4.52
C ALA A 453 36.95 14.47 4.25
N GLU A 454 36.72 15.47 3.39
CA GLU A 454 37.63 16.61 3.21
C GLU A 454 37.79 17.49 4.46
N LYS A 455 36.81 17.49 5.38
CA LYS A 455 36.76 18.41 6.51
C LYS A 455 36.73 17.74 7.89
N ILE A 456 36.24 16.49 7.97
CA ILE A 456 36.00 15.77 9.24
C ILE A 456 36.43 14.30 9.06
N PRO A 457 37.13 13.67 10.03
CA PRO A 457 37.42 12.23 10.01
C PRO A 457 36.14 11.41 9.85
N THR A 458 36.00 10.66 8.75
CA THR A 458 34.70 10.12 8.31
C THR A 458 34.69 8.59 8.23
N VAL A 459 33.64 7.99 8.81
CA VAL A 459 33.24 6.59 8.60
C VAL A 459 32.12 6.55 7.56
N ALA A 460 32.37 5.92 6.42
CA ALA A 460 31.36 5.69 5.39
C ALA A 460 30.66 4.35 5.60
N ILE A 461 29.33 4.34 5.60
CA ILE A 461 28.49 3.14 5.68
C ILE A 461 27.79 2.97 4.33
N LEU A 462 28.02 1.84 3.68
CA LEU A 462 27.63 1.58 2.30
C LEU A 462 26.58 0.46 2.28
N MET A 463 25.31 0.83 2.11
CA MET A 463 24.13 -0.04 2.20
C MET A 463 23.73 -0.59 0.83
N THR A 464 24.29 -1.74 0.44
CA THR A 464 24.12 -2.30 -0.91
C THR A 464 23.79 -3.79 -0.91
N GLY A 465 23.25 -4.25 -2.04
CA GLY A 465 23.00 -5.67 -2.32
C GLY A 465 24.13 -6.35 -3.09
N ARG A 466 25.17 -5.60 -3.48
CA ARG A 466 26.31 -6.05 -4.30
C ARG A 466 27.54 -5.14 -4.12
N PRO A 467 28.75 -5.57 -4.52
CA PRO A 467 29.87 -4.66 -4.72
C PRO A 467 29.57 -3.68 -5.87
N LEU A 468 30.01 -2.42 -5.73
CA LEU A 468 29.84 -1.34 -6.71
C LEU A 468 31.20 -0.77 -7.13
N VAL A 469 31.27 -0.08 -8.28
CA VAL A 469 32.37 0.86 -8.56
C VAL A 469 32.45 1.89 -7.44
N LEU A 470 33.66 2.17 -6.93
CA LEU A 470 33.92 3.17 -5.90
C LEU A 470 34.86 4.26 -6.44
N ASP A 471 34.55 5.54 -6.20
CA ASP A 471 35.51 6.62 -6.43
C ASP A 471 36.76 6.44 -5.54
N MET A 472 37.90 6.17 -6.17
CA MET A 472 39.18 6.03 -5.48
C MET A 472 39.56 7.29 -4.67
N THR A 473 39.15 8.48 -5.12
CA THR A 473 39.40 9.75 -4.42
C THR A 473 38.50 9.96 -3.20
N MET A 474 37.40 9.21 -3.10
CA MET A 474 36.59 9.09 -1.89
C MET A 474 37.22 8.08 -0.94
N LEU A 475 37.64 6.91 -1.45
CA LEU A 475 38.26 5.84 -0.66
C LEU A 475 39.57 6.28 0.03
N GLU A 476 40.35 7.17 -0.60
CA GLU A 476 41.57 7.74 -0.01
C GLU A 476 41.32 8.72 1.15
N LYS A 477 40.08 9.24 1.33
CA LYS A 477 39.75 10.25 2.34
C LYS A 477 38.99 9.72 3.55
N VAL A 478 38.36 8.56 3.46
CA VAL A 478 37.59 7.96 4.56
C VAL A 478 38.51 7.21 5.54
N GLU A 479 38.23 7.34 6.84
CA GLU A 479 38.95 6.63 7.90
C GLU A 479 38.53 5.15 8.00
N ALA A 480 37.28 4.87 7.65
CA ALA A 480 36.74 3.51 7.55
C ALA A 480 35.59 3.43 6.53
N LEU A 481 35.52 2.31 5.82
CA LEU A 481 34.40 1.94 4.94
C LEU A 481 33.74 0.66 5.48
N VAL A 482 32.43 0.73 5.73
CA VAL A 482 31.61 -0.36 6.27
C VAL A 482 30.58 -0.79 5.23
N ALA A 483 30.73 -1.98 4.66
CA ALA A 483 29.71 -2.58 3.80
C ALA A 483 28.56 -3.16 4.66
N ALA A 484 27.41 -2.50 4.63
CA ALA A 484 26.20 -2.88 5.35
C ALA A 484 25.21 -3.59 4.40
N TRP A 485 25.42 -4.89 4.22
CA TRP A 485 24.70 -5.76 3.27
C TRP A 485 23.19 -5.89 3.55
N LEU A 486 22.40 -4.89 3.13
CA LEU A 486 20.93 -4.79 3.29
C LEU A 486 20.43 -5.31 4.66
N PRO A 487 20.68 -4.57 5.76
CA PRO A 487 20.70 -5.09 7.14
C PRO A 487 19.34 -5.41 7.78
N GLY A 488 18.24 -5.36 7.02
CA GLY A 488 16.89 -5.65 7.54
C GLY A 488 16.39 -4.61 8.55
N THR A 489 15.61 -5.05 9.54
CA THR A 489 14.94 -4.17 10.52
C THR A 489 15.82 -3.70 11.68
N GLU A 490 17.00 -4.31 11.90
CA GLU A 490 17.81 -4.09 13.11
C GLU A 490 19.06 -3.24 12.86
N GLY A 491 18.86 -1.96 12.51
CA GLY A 491 19.93 -0.98 12.30
C GLY A 491 20.86 -0.79 13.51
N HIS A 492 20.43 -1.14 14.72
CA HIS A 492 21.26 -1.11 15.93
C HIS A 492 22.54 -1.96 15.79
N GLY A 493 22.50 -3.11 15.10
CA GLY A 493 23.68 -3.97 14.93
C GLY A 493 24.84 -3.29 14.16
N ILE A 494 24.52 -2.27 13.36
CA ILE A 494 25.53 -1.42 12.69
C ILE A 494 26.19 -0.51 13.72
N ALA A 495 25.38 0.16 14.55
CA ALA A 495 25.87 1.06 15.61
C ALA A 495 26.73 0.31 16.64
N ASP A 496 26.26 -0.85 17.10
CA ASP A 496 26.98 -1.76 18.01
C ASP A 496 28.40 -2.10 17.50
N SER A 497 28.56 -2.26 16.18
CA SER A 497 29.85 -2.53 15.55
C SER A 497 30.69 -1.25 15.39
N VAL A 498 30.09 -0.15 14.93
CA VAL A 498 30.77 1.13 14.69
C VAL A 498 31.28 1.77 15.98
N PHE A 499 30.54 1.66 17.09
CA PHE A 499 30.95 2.17 18.40
C PHE A 499 31.79 1.17 19.21
N GLY A 500 32.00 -0.05 18.71
CA GLY A 500 32.94 -1.03 19.28
C GLY A 500 32.41 -1.82 20.49
N ASP A 501 31.09 -1.88 20.67
CA ASP A 501 30.47 -2.85 21.59
C ASP A 501 30.69 -4.29 21.09
N TYR A 502 30.71 -4.46 19.76
CA TYR A 502 31.05 -5.70 19.06
C TYR A 502 32.16 -5.46 18.02
N ASP A 503 33.02 -6.47 17.79
CA ASP A 503 34.08 -6.38 16.80
C ASP A 503 33.58 -6.73 15.38
N PHE A 504 34.15 -6.08 14.36
CA PHE A 504 33.89 -6.45 12.96
C PHE A 504 34.43 -7.86 12.64
N THR A 505 33.53 -8.84 12.53
CA THR A 505 33.85 -10.25 12.21
C THR A 505 33.65 -10.61 10.75
N GLY A 506 32.80 -9.88 10.02
CA GLY A 506 32.38 -10.18 8.66
C GLY A 506 33.53 -10.29 7.64
N LYS A 507 33.27 -11.04 6.57
CA LYS A 507 34.18 -11.26 5.43
C LYS A 507 33.44 -11.07 4.11
N LEU A 508 34.10 -10.50 3.10
CA LEU A 508 33.54 -10.35 1.76
C LEU A 508 33.22 -11.72 1.12
N LEU A 509 32.07 -11.80 0.45
CA LEU A 509 31.53 -12.99 -0.25
C LEU A 509 31.55 -12.81 -1.76
N LYS A 510 31.86 -11.59 -2.20
CA LYS A 510 32.27 -11.27 -3.54
C LYS A 510 33.55 -10.47 -3.49
N SER A 511 34.41 -10.72 -4.46
CA SER A 511 35.50 -9.85 -4.80
C SER A 511 34.95 -8.47 -5.18
N TRP A 512 35.57 -7.42 -4.67
CA TRP A 512 35.21 -6.05 -5.01
C TRP A 512 36.04 -5.62 -6.22
N PHE A 513 35.40 -5.25 -7.32
CA PHE A 513 36.06 -4.80 -8.56
C PHE A 513 36.45 -3.33 -8.46
N ARG A 514 37.40 -2.91 -9.31
CA ARG A 514 37.75 -1.49 -9.52
C ARG A 514 36.90 -0.90 -10.64
N GLU A 515 36.79 -1.65 -11.72
CA GLU A 515 36.22 -1.24 -13.01
C GLU A 515 35.33 -2.38 -13.53
N THR A 516 34.29 -2.03 -14.28
CA THR A 516 33.23 -2.92 -14.79
C THR A 516 33.73 -3.96 -15.79
N GLU A 517 34.82 -3.63 -16.48
CA GLU A 517 35.55 -4.46 -17.44
C GLU A 517 36.20 -5.69 -16.79
N GLN A 518 36.34 -5.69 -15.45
CA GLN A 518 36.85 -6.85 -14.70
C GLN A 518 35.80 -7.95 -14.51
N LEU A 519 34.54 -7.73 -14.90
CA LEU A 519 33.42 -8.62 -14.62
C LEU A 519 33.10 -9.58 -15.77
N PRO A 520 32.82 -10.88 -15.50
CA PRO A 520 32.84 -11.52 -14.19
C PRO A 520 34.28 -11.83 -13.71
N MET A 521 34.54 -11.62 -12.41
CA MET A 521 35.82 -11.98 -11.81
C MET A 521 35.89 -13.48 -11.48
N ASN A 522 37.04 -14.11 -11.75
CA ASN A 522 37.33 -15.47 -11.33
C ASN A 522 38.55 -15.51 -10.39
N PRO A 523 38.39 -15.85 -9.09
CA PRO A 523 39.50 -16.00 -8.16
C PRO A 523 40.55 -17.06 -8.53
N GLU A 524 40.21 -18.00 -9.43
CA GLU A 524 41.12 -19.04 -9.93
C GLU A 524 41.98 -18.57 -11.14
N ALA A 525 41.74 -17.38 -11.69
CA ALA A 525 42.42 -16.89 -12.91
C ALA A 525 43.66 -16.04 -12.63
N ASP A 526 44.70 -16.15 -13.46
CA ASP A 526 45.93 -15.35 -13.36
C ASP A 526 45.68 -13.82 -13.44
N SER A 527 44.57 -13.40 -14.05
CA SER A 527 44.14 -12.00 -14.17
C SER A 527 43.36 -11.46 -12.97
N TYR A 528 43.26 -12.21 -11.87
CA TYR A 528 42.48 -11.86 -10.69
C TYR A 528 43.14 -10.73 -9.87
N HIS A 529 42.73 -9.48 -10.12
CA HIS A 529 43.27 -8.27 -9.49
C HIS A 529 42.16 -7.35 -8.94
N PRO A 530 41.45 -7.77 -7.88
CA PRO A 530 40.35 -6.98 -7.29
C PRO A 530 40.83 -5.71 -6.55
N LEU A 531 39.88 -4.83 -6.21
CA LEU A 531 40.05 -3.77 -5.22
C LEU A 531 40.18 -4.37 -3.82
N PHE A 532 39.24 -5.23 -3.44
CA PHE A 532 39.26 -6.03 -2.21
C PHE A 532 38.98 -7.50 -2.56
N PRO A 533 39.86 -8.45 -2.21
CA PRO A 533 39.66 -9.85 -2.58
C PRO A 533 38.52 -10.51 -1.83
N LEU A 534 37.95 -11.58 -2.41
CA LEU A 534 37.07 -12.52 -1.73
C LEU A 534 37.66 -12.91 -0.35
N GLY A 535 36.83 -12.87 0.69
CA GLY A 535 37.24 -13.15 2.08
C GLY A 535 37.92 -11.98 2.82
N PHE A 536 38.14 -10.82 2.18
CA PHE A 536 38.68 -9.64 2.85
C PHE A 536 37.75 -9.10 3.95
N GLY A 537 38.31 -8.38 4.92
CA GLY A 537 37.56 -7.69 5.97
C GLY A 537 38.45 -7.39 7.17
N LEU A 538 38.43 -6.13 7.62
CA LEU A 538 39.25 -5.65 8.74
C LEU A 538 38.65 -6.06 10.09
N LYS A 539 39.42 -5.88 11.16
CA LYS A 539 38.98 -6.03 12.56
C LYS A 539 39.27 -4.73 13.32
N SER A 540 38.37 -4.34 14.20
CA SER A 540 38.62 -3.35 15.23
C SER A 540 39.71 -3.85 16.19
N THR A 541 40.69 -3.01 16.52
CA THR A 541 41.59 -3.22 17.66
C THR A 541 41.10 -2.38 18.82
N LYS A 542 40.75 -3.02 19.94
CA LYS A 542 40.34 -2.29 21.15
C LYS A 542 41.48 -1.40 21.64
N ARG A 543 41.34 -0.07 21.51
CA ARG A 543 42.22 0.90 22.17
C ARG A 543 41.99 0.84 23.67
N GLU A 544 43.04 0.59 24.44
CA GLU A 544 43.03 0.91 25.87
C GLU A 544 42.91 2.43 26.04
N VAL A 545 41.74 2.90 26.49
CA VAL A 545 41.50 4.33 26.71
C VAL A 545 42.22 4.78 27.98
N GLN A 546 43.38 5.43 27.83
CA GLN A 546 44.02 6.16 28.93
C GLN A 546 43.14 7.34 29.35
N VAL A 547 42.44 7.18 30.48
CA VAL A 547 41.64 8.26 31.08
C VAL A 547 42.56 9.30 31.72
N CYS A 548 42.72 10.46 31.06
CA CYS A 548 43.39 11.62 31.64
C CYS A 548 42.54 12.25 32.75
N HIS A 549 42.84 11.95 34.01
CA HIS A 549 42.24 12.65 35.15
C HIS A 549 42.68 14.12 35.23
N ARG A 550 41.75 15.06 35.03
CA ARG A 550 41.88 16.40 35.65
C ARG A 550 41.59 16.26 37.15
N ARG A 551 42.41 16.91 37.98
CA ARG A 551 42.34 16.86 39.44
C ARG A 551 41.05 17.51 39.97
N GLY A 552 40.43 16.90 40.96
CA GLY A 552 39.59 17.61 41.93
C GLY A 552 38.15 17.12 42.08
N ASP A 553 37.94 15.87 42.52
CA ASP A 553 36.84 15.51 43.41
C ASP A 553 37.10 14.14 44.07
N PRO A 554 36.68 13.90 45.34
CA PRO A 554 36.92 12.65 46.04
C PRO A 554 35.92 11.55 45.62
N PRO A 555 36.35 10.26 45.56
CA PRO A 555 35.52 9.19 45.03
C PRO A 555 34.39 8.78 45.99
N ARG A 556 33.21 8.47 45.42
CA ARG A 556 32.17 7.67 46.09
C ARG A 556 32.20 6.25 45.55
N GLU A 557 32.52 5.29 46.41
CA GLU A 557 32.48 3.87 46.08
C GLU A 557 31.06 3.40 45.73
N ARG A 558 30.95 2.60 44.67
CA ARG A 558 29.88 1.60 44.53
C ARG A 558 30.52 0.28 44.14
N THR A 559 30.34 -0.70 45.02
CA THR A 559 30.88 -2.05 44.90
C THR A 559 30.13 -2.87 43.84
N ALA A 560 30.87 -3.66 43.08
CA ALA A 560 30.32 -4.66 42.17
C ALA A 560 30.17 -6.02 42.90
N PRO A 561 29.11 -6.80 42.66
CA PRO A 561 29.08 -8.22 42.98
C PRO A 561 29.79 -9.00 41.88
N SER A 562 30.75 -9.84 42.26
CA SER A 562 31.50 -10.72 41.35
C SER A 562 30.63 -11.87 40.82
N ARG A 563 30.83 -12.24 39.55
CA ARG A 563 30.50 -13.59 39.08
C ARG A 563 31.63 -14.53 39.50
N ARG A 564 31.27 -15.70 40.03
CA ARG A 564 32.13 -16.88 40.13
C ARG A 564 31.50 -18.02 39.34
N GLU A 565 32.35 -18.78 38.68
CA GLU A 565 32.03 -20.07 38.05
C GLU A 565 31.84 -21.15 39.12
N THR A 566 31.02 -22.18 38.84
CA THR A 566 31.44 -23.61 38.83
C THR A 566 30.32 -24.59 38.42
N GLU A 567 30.65 -25.42 37.42
CA GLU A 567 30.42 -26.87 37.28
C GLU A 567 29.16 -27.63 37.82
N THR A 568 28.47 -28.27 36.85
CA THR A 568 27.94 -29.68 36.85
C THR A 568 27.01 -30.22 37.96
N ARG A 569 25.84 -30.76 37.57
CA ARG A 569 25.52 -32.23 37.56
C ARG A 569 24.05 -32.55 37.20
N ILE A 570 23.88 -33.66 36.48
CA ILE A 570 22.69 -34.49 36.18
C ILE A 570 22.58 -35.60 37.29
N PRO A 571 21.50 -36.40 37.57
CA PRO A 571 20.16 -36.65 36.96
C PRO A 571 18.99 -36.62 38.03
N PRO A 572 17.91 -37.47 38.01
CA PRO A 572 16.71 -37.40 37.15
C PRO A 572 15.35 -37.51 37.92
N ARG A 573 14.26 -37.68 37.14
CA ARG A 573 13.13 -38.65 37.32
C ARG A 573 11.75 -38.18 37.81
N GLU A 574 10.79 -38.96 37.33
CA GLU A 574 9.44 -39.28 37.84
C GLU A 574 8.24 -38.38 37.46
N THR A 575 7.48 -38.88 36.47
CA THR A 575 6.02 -38.75 36.34
C THR A 575 5.30 -39.35 37.56
N PRO A 576 4.08 -38.91 37.90
CA PRO A 576 2.95 -39.83 37.68
C PRO A 576 1.58 -39.19 37.34
N THR A 577 0.91 -39.82 36.36
CA THR A 577 -0.52 -40.22 36.31
C THR A 577 -1.67 -39.42 36.96
N ALA A 578 -2.61 -38.98 36.11
CA ALA A 578 -4.01 -39.43 36.00
C ALA A 578 -5.08 -39.18 37.11
N SER A 579 -6.35 -39.32 36.67
CA SER A 579 -7.62 -39.43 37.43
C SER A 579 -8.16 -38.14 38.09
N SER A 580 -9.48 -37.89 38.20
CA SER A 580 -10.69 -38.48 37.58
C SER A 580 -11.94 -37.69 37.99
N SER A 581 -13.08 -37.89 37.29
CA SER A 581 -14.47 -37.74 37.79
C SER A 581 -14.90 -36.32 38.29
N SER A 582 -16.17 -35.93 38.43
CA SER A 582 -17.49 -36.59 38.31
C SER A 582 -18.51 -35.49 37.90
N GLU A 583 -19.44 -35.70 36.96
CA GLU A 583 -20.81 -36.28 37.12
C GLU A 583 -21.91 -35.29 37.58
N ASP A 584 -23.11 -35.46 36.99
CA ASP A 584 -24.46 -35.23 37.53
C ASP A 584 -25.05 -33.80 37.67
N HIS A 585 -26.36 -33.53 37.48
CA HIS A 585 -27.49 -34.27 36.85
C HIS A 585 -28.71 -33.31 36.64
N GLU A 586 -29.62 -33.62 35.69
CA GLU A 586 -31.12 -33.48 35.77
C GLU A 586 -31.84 -32.12 36.00
N THR A 587 -33.16 -31.92 35.77
CA THR A 587 -34.12 -32.20 34.64
C THR A 587 -35.47 -31.46 34.92
N GLU A 588 -36.33 -31.30 33.90
CA GLU A 588 -37.82 -31.14 33.98
C GLU A 588 -38.45 -29.90 34.71
N ALA A 589 -39.73 -29.50 34.55
CA ALA A 589 -40.71 -29.51 33.44
C ALA A 589 -42.01 -28.71 33.82
N GLU A 590 -42.82 -28.30 32.81
CA GLU A 590 -44.29 -28.00 32.89
C GLU A 590 -44.85 -26.83 33.77
N SER A 591 -46.05 -26.22 33.58
CA SER A 591 -47.03 -26.14 32.46
C SER A 591 -48.17 -25.08 32.66
N SER A 592 -48.90 -24.73 31.58
CA SER A 592 -50.36 -24.34 31.54
C SER A 592 -50.80 -22.89 31.93
N ARG A 593 -51.98 -22.29 31.54
CA ARG A 593 -53.04 -22.45 30.49
C ARG A 593 -54.07 -21.26 30.52
N PHE A 594 -55.09 -21.27 29.61
CA PHE A 594 -56.39 -20.49 29.55
C PHE A 594 -56.40 -19.10 28.84
N ARG A 595 -57.47 -18.62 28.16
CA ARG A 595 -58.57 -19.23 27.30
C ARG A 595 -59.49 -18.13 26.67
N GLU A 596 -60.18 -18.48 25.56
CA GLU A 596 -61.55 -18.08 25.11
C GLU A 596 -61.94 -16.70 24.46
N ASN A 597 -62.32 -16.81 23.17
CA ASN A 597 -63.64 -16.54 22.52
C ASN A 597 -64.20 -15.13 22.11
N GLU A 598 -64.58 -15.08 20.81
CA GLU A 598 -65.87 -14.63 20.19
C GLU A 598 -66.45 -13.21 20.41
N ALA A 599 -67.24 -12.60 19.50
CA ALA A 599 -67.50 -12.78 18.06
C ALA A 599 -68.41 -11.68 17.43
N LYS A 600 -68.36 -11.58 16.08
CA LYS A 600 -69.46 -11.29 15.12
C LYS A 600 -70.06 -9.88 14.91
N SER A 601 -70.13 -9.57 13.60
CA SER A 601 -71.30 -9.07 12.82
C SER A 601 -71.53 -7.55 12.67
N SER A 602 -71.95 -7.03 11.50
CA SER A 602 -71.91 -7.49 10.08
C SER A 602 -72.44 -6.38 9.14
N ARG A 603 -72.24 -6.56 7.81
CA ARG A 603 -72.91 -5.85 6.67
C ARG A 603 -72.37 -4.46 6.30
N PHE A 604 -72.33 -4.05 5.02
CA PHE A 604 -72.72 -4.69 3.74
C PHE A 604 -71.99 -4.04 2.54
N ARG A 605 -71.61 -4.85 1.53
CA ARG A 605 -71.79 -4.67 0.06
C ARG A 605 -71.38 -3.36 -0.64
N ASP A 606 -70.88 -3.35 -1.88
CA ASP A 606 -70.72 -4.41 -2.90
C ASP A 606 -69.60 -3.97 -3.91
N ARG A 607 -68.63 -4.85 -4.25
CA ARG A 607 -68.41 -5.51 -5.57
C ARG A 607 -67.68 -4.69 -6.64
N ASN A 608 -66.81 -5.25 -7.49
CA ASN A 608 -66.24 -6.62 -7.69
C ASN A 608 -64.83 -6.44 -8.32
N GLY A 609 -63.82 -7.32 -8.20
CA GLY A 609 -63.82 -8.78 -7.97
C GLY A 609 -63.71 -9.51 -9.32
N GLU A 610 -62.86 -10.53 -9.58
CA GLU A 610 -61.89 -11.34 -8.80
C GLU A 610 -60.76 -11.78 -9.80
N SER A 611 -59.70 -12.57 -9.54
CA SER A 611 -59.43 -13.65 -8.56
C SER A 611 -57.91 -13.91 -8.44
N SER A 612 -57.39 -14.33 -7.26
CA SER A 612 -56.96 -15.71 -6.88
C SER A 612 -55.69 -16.23 -7.59
N ARG A 613 -54.73 -16.97 -6.98
CA ARG A 613 -54.62 -17.82 -5.76
C ARG A 613 -53.23 -17.56 -5.08
N PHE A 614 -52.84 -18.02 -3.89
CA PHE A 614 -52.76 -19.41 -3.38
C PHE A 614 -52.58 -19.47 -1.84
N HIS A 615 -53.11 -20.55 -1.22
CA HIS A 615 -52.56 -21.16 0.00
C HIS A 615 -52.82 -22.68 -0.01
N GLU A 616 -51.84 -23.42 0.54
CA GLU A 616 -51.81 -24.83 0.98
C GLU A 616 -52.26 -25.99 0.07
N VAL A 617 -51.28 -26.89 -0.20
CA VAL A 617 -51.33 -28.37 -0.29
C VAL A 617 -49.93 -28.84 -0.77
N SER A 618 -49.23 -29.82 -0.20
CA SER A 618 -49.39 -30.61 1.04
C SER A 618 -48.04 -31.20 1.52
N GLN A 619 -47.97 -31.77 2.73
CA GLN A 619 -46.76 -32.35 3.34
C GLN A 619 -46.02 -33.41 2.47
N SER A 620 -44.69 -33.33 2.37
CA SER A 620 -43.78 -34.39 2.85
C SER A 620 -42.29 -33.98 2.86
N ARG A 621 -41.52 -34.55 3.82
CA ARG A 621 -40.04 -34.60 3.92
C ARG A 621 -39.26 -33.32 4.31
N ARG A 622 -38.92 -33.31 5.61
CA ARG A 622 -37.88 -32.57 6.37
C ARG A 622 -36.80 -31.83 5.57
N GLY A 623 -36.66 -30.52 5.83
CA GLY A 623 -35.52 -29.66 5.50
C GLY A 623 -35.82 -28.22 5.93
N PHE A 624 -34.95 -27.59 6.72
CA PHE A 624 -35.21 -26.25 7.31
C PHE A 624 -34.87 -25.15 6.28
N THR A 625 -35.79 -24.24 6.01
CA THR A 625 -35.54 -23.01 5.22
C THR A 625 -36.27 -21.83 5.88
N ARG A 626 -35.52 -20.77 6.23
CA ARG A 626 -36.10 -19.49 6.69
C ARG A 626 -36.79 -18.78 5.50
N SER A 627 -37.73 -17.89 5.79
CA SER A 627 -38.40 -17.06 4.78
C SER A 627 -37.57 -15.81 4.44
N HIS A 628 -36.69 -15.93 3.44
CA HIS A 628 -35.80 -14.85 2.98
C HIS A 628 -36.57 -13.84 2.08
N GLY A 629 -36.15 -12.58 2.05
CA GLY A 629 -36.68 -11.56 1.13
C GLY A 629 -36.58 -10.11 1.64
N VAL A 630 -37.60 -9.64 2.37
CA VAL A 630 -37.84 -8.18 2.58
C VAL A 630 -36.92 -7.54 3.63
N PHE A 631 -36.30 -8.35 4.49
CA PHE A 631 -35.42 -7.87 5.55
C PHE A 631 -33.97 -7.71 5.05
N GLU A 632 -33.42 -8.74 4.39
CA GLU A 632 -32.06 -8.67 3.82
C GLU A 632 -31.94 -7.56 2.78
N GLU A 633 -32.97 -7.33 1.95
CA GLU A 633 -33.05 -6.22 1.00
C GLU A 633 -32.80 -4.84 1.65
N LYS A 634 -33.24 -4.62 2.89
CA LYS A 634 -33.06 -3.35 3.59
C LYS A 634 -31.65 -3.16 4.11
N ILE A 635 -31.06 -4.20 4.68
CA ILE A 635 -29.65 -4.18 5.11
C ILE A 635 -28.74 -4.03 3.89
N GLY A 636 -29.02 -4.75 2.79
CA GLY A 636 -28.34 -4.59 1.51
C GLY A 636 -28.32 -3.15 1.03
N GLN A 637 -29.45 -2.42 1.11
CA GLN A 637 -29.50 -0.99 0.76
C GLN A 637 -28.60 -0.10 1.63
N MET A 638 -28.35 -0.46 2.89
CA MET A 638 -27.45 0.26 3.79
C MET A 638 -25.96 -0.07 3.55
N THR A 639 -25.66 -1.07 2.73
CA THR A 639 -24.27 -1.52 2.46
C THR A 639 -23.69 -0.84 1.22
N GLN A 640 -22.53 -0.22 1.37
CA GLN A 640 -21.66 0.22 0.28
C GLN A 640 -20.38 -0.61 0.23
N ILE A 641 -20.05 -1.13 -0.97
CA ILE A 641 -18.87 -1.99 -1.20
C ILE A 641 -17.90 -1.38 -2.23
N GLU A 642 -16.66 -1.86 -2.22
CA GLU A 642 -15.63 -1.48 -3.19
C GLU A 642 -15.77 -2.27 -4.50
N ARG A 643 -15.52 -1.63 -5.65
CA ARG A 643 -15.70 -2.20 -6.99
C ARG A 643 -14.84 -3.44 -7.33
N SER A 644 -13.86 -3.79 -6.52
CA SER A 644 -13.03 -5.00 -6.67
C SER A 644 -13.64 -6.24 -6.03
N VAL A 645 -14.56 -6.07 -5.06
CA VAL A 645 -15.34 -7.15 -4.46
C VAL A 645 -16.77 -7.26 -5.03
N ALA A 646 -17.18 -6.31 -5.86
CA ALA A 646 -18.45 -6.34 -6.58
C ALA A 646 -18.41 -7.37 -7.74
N SER A 647 -19.34 -8.32 -7.72
CA SER A 647 -19.60 -9.29 -8.80
C SER A 647 -21.10 -9.34 -9.15
N HIS A 648 -21.49 -10.16 -10.13
CA HIS A 648 -22.91 -10.35 -10.45
C HIS A 648 -23.69 -10.88 -9.24
N ASP A 649 -23.22 -11.98 -8.67
CA ASP A 649 -23.87 -12.69 -7.57
C ASP A 649 -23.88 -11.82 -6.30
N VAL A 650 -22.75 -11.14 -5.99
CA VAL A 650 -22.66 -10.24 -4.82
C VAL A 650 -23.69 -9.12 -4.88
N LEU A 651 -23.86 -8.48 -6.04
CA LEU A 651 -24.83 -7.39 -6.20
C LEU A 651 -26.28 -7.87 -6.21
N THR A 652 -26.53 -9.09 -6.70
CA THR A 652 -27.87 -9.65 -6.87
C THR A 652 -28.39 -10.27 -5.57
N ASP A 653 -27.56 -11.08 -4.89
CA ASP A 653 -27.96 -11.93 -3.77
C ASP A 653 -27.87 -11.22 -2.41
N TYR A 654 -26.97 -10.24 -2.27
CA TYR A 654 -26.87 -9.39 -1.07
C TYR A 654 -27.60 -8.04 -1.21
N PHE A 655 -28.34 -7.83 -2.30
CA PHE A 655 -29.20 -6.65 -2.56
C PHE A 655 -28.48 -5.29 -2.37
N ILE A 656 -27.19 -5.25 -2.73
CA ILE A 656 -26.26 -4.17 -2.40
C ILE A 656 -26.79 -2.79 -2.82
N GLY A 657 -26.73 -1.83 -1.89
CA GLY A 657 -27.25 -0.48 -2.07
C GLY A 657 -26.33 0.41 -2.89
N SER A 658 -25.02 0.28 -2.72
CA SER A 658 -24.03 1.13 -3.36
C SER A 658 -22.73 0.39 -3.67
N VAL A 659 -22.07 0.82 -4.75
CA VAL A 659 -20.69 0.45 -5.08
C VAL A 659 -19.87 1.73 -5.17
N GLN A 660 -18.58 1.67 -4.89
CA GLN A 660 -17.68 2.80 -5.08
C GLN A 660 -16.32 2.41 -5.68
N SER A 661 -15.64 3.40 -6.24
CA SER A 661 -14.19 3.38 -6.45
C SER A 661 -13.53 4.31 -5.44
N GLY A 662 -12.71 3.75 -4.55
CA GLY A 662 -11.74 4.52 -3.79
C GLY A 662 -10.64 5.07 -4.70
N ALA A 663 -9.87 6.07 -4.24
CA ALA A 663 -8.87 6.72 -5.08
C ALA A 663 -7.76 5.75 -5.53
N GLY A 664 -7.54 5.70 -6.84
CA GLY A 664 -6.69 4.70 -7.49
C GLY A 664 -7.36 3.35 -7.82
N SER A 665 -8.65 3.17 -7.54
CA SER A 665 -9.42 1.98 -7.93
C SER A 665 -10.09 2.16 -9.30
N TRP A 666 -9.29 2.18 -10.34
CA TRP A 666 -9.73 2.28 -11.74
C TRP A 666 -9.97 0.89 -12.38
N PRO A 667 -10.76 0.77 -13.47
CA PRO A 667 -10.97 -0.51 -14.17
C PRO A 667 -9.66 -1.18 -14.61
N PHE A 668 -8.80 -0.41 -15.28
CA PHE A 668 -7.44 -0.74 -15.70
C PHE A 668 -6.65 0.56 -15.96
N GLU A 669 -5.33 0.47 -16.14
CA GLU A 669 -4.44 1.63 -16.30
C GLU A 669 -4.91 2.56 -17.43
N ASP A 670 -4.96 3.86 -17.17
CA ASP A 670 -5.39 4.91 -18.11
C ASP A 670 -6.79 4.71 -18.74
N ALA A 671 -7.69 4.01 -18.04
CA ALA A 671 -9.09 3.82 -18.44
C ALA A 671 -9.83 5.17 -18.62
N LYS A 672 -10.53 5.29 -19.75
CA LYS A 672 -11.31 6.46 -20.17
C LYS A 672 -12.75 6.35 -19.65
N SER A 673 -13.49 7.45 -19.67
CA SER A 673 -14.91 7.48 -19.25
C SER A 673 -15.80 6.42 -19.93
N SER A 674 -15.50 6.04 -21.18
CA SER A 674 -16.19 4.93 -21.86
C SER A 674 -16.07 3.60 -21.11
N ASP A 675 -14.88 3.31 -20.60
CA ASP A 675 -14.50 2.03 -20.00
C ASP A 675 -15.05 1.94 -18.57
N TRP A 676 -15.04 3.08 -17.86
CA TRP A 676 -15.74 3.27 -16.58
C TRP A 676 -17.24 3.06 -16.73
N ALA A 677 -17.85 3.68 -17.74
CA ALA A 677 -19.29 3.55 -18.00
C ALA A 677 -19.69 2.11 -18.37
N ASP A 678 -18.86 1.38 -19.12
CA ASP A 678 -19.07 -0.04 -19.43
C ASP A 678 -19.06 -0.92 -18.17
N MET A 679 -18.11 -0.68 -17.27
CA MET A 679 -18.03 -1.36 -15.96
C MET A 679 -19.27 -1.07 -15.10
N ILE A 680 -19.65 0.20 -14.97
CA ILE A 680 -20.74 0.61 -14.08
C ILE A 680 -22.10 0.18 -14.62
N ASP A 681 -22.33 0.27 -15.93
CA ASP A 681 -23.53 -0.31 -16.57
C ASP A 681 -23.59 -1.84 -16.37
N GLY A 682 -22.43 -2.51 -16.26
CA GLY A 682 -22.32 -3.92 -15.90
C GLY A 682 -22.81 -4.21 -14.48
N PHE A 683 -22.30 -3.49 -13.49
CA PHE A 683 -22.75 -3.61 -12.10
C PHE A 683 -24.23 -3.26 -11.94
N GLN A 684 -24.71 -2.23 -12.64
CA GLN A 684 -26.11 -1.84 -12.59
C GLN A 684 -27.03 -2.94 -13.13
N ARG A 685 -26.68 -3.58 -14.25
CA ARG A 685 -27.46 -4.72 -14.78
C ARG A 685 -27.58 -5.88 -13.79
N SER A 686 -26.57 -6.11 -12.95
CA SER A 686 -26.64 -7.11 -11.87
C SER A 686 -27.60 -6.69 -10.77
N ALA A 687 -27.50 -5.45 -10.26
CA ALA A 687 -28.42 -4.93 -9.25
C ALA A 687 -29.89 -4.96 -9.73
N LEU A 688 -30.13 -4.62 -11.00
CA LEU A 688 -31.44 -4.69 -11.64
C LEU A 688 -31.98 -6.13 -11.84
N ALA A 689 -31.14 -7.16 -11.75
CA ALA A 689 -31.58 -8.57 -11.80
C ALA A 689 -32.16 -9.08 -10.48
N SER A 690 -31.95 -8.34 -9.37
CA SER A 690 -32.55 -8.65 -8.07
C SER A 690 -34.08 -8.59 -8.09
N ARG A 691 -34.73 -9.23 -7.11
CA ARG A 691 -36.20 -9.38 -7.01
C ARG A 691 -36.99 -8.07 -7.14
N LEU A 692 -36.45 -6.97 -6.61
CA LEU A 692 -37.06 -5.63 -6.68
C LEU A 692 -36.44 -4.73 -7.76
N GLY A 693 -35.35 -5.14 -8.39
CA GLY A 693 -34.63 -4.35 -9.40
C GLY A 693 -34.21 -2.97 -8.88
N ILE A 694 -33.79 -2.86 -7.61
CA ILE A 694 -33.37 -1.57 -7.05
C ILE A 694 -31.97 -1.24 -7.60
N PRO A 695 -31.78 -0.11 -8.30
CA PRO A 695 -30.49 0.27 -8.85
C PRO A 695 -29.48 0.60 -7.75
N ILE A 696 -28.20 0.28 -7.96
CA ILE A 696 -27.10 0.79 -7.14
C ILE A 696 -26.90 2.28 -7.38
N ILE A 697 -26.48 2.99 -6.32
CA ILE A 697 -25.85 4.32 -6.44
C ILE A 697 -24.34 4.13 -6.48
N TYR A 698 -23.66 4.66 -7.51
CA TYR A 698 -22.20 4.50 -7.67
C TYR A 698 -21.45 5.77 -7.23
N GLY A 699 -20.52 5.63 -6.28
CA GLY A 699 -19.75 6.73 -5.65
C GLY A 699 -18.28 6.83 -6.07
N THR A 700 -17.72 8.04 -6.07
CA THR A 700 -16.26 8.28 -6.16
C THR A 700 -15.86 9.66 -5.59
N ASP A 701 -14.59 9.81 -5.22
CA ASP A 701 -13.98 11.12 -4.94
C ASP A 701 -13.75 11.90 -6.24
N ALA A 702 -14.62 12.85 -6.59
CA ALA A 702 -14.45 13.79 -7.71
C ALA A 702 -14.17 15.21 -7.17
N VAL A 703 -13.22 15.31 -6.23
CA VAL A 703 -13.02 16.46 -5.33
C VAL A 703 -12.47 17.72 -6.01
N HIS A 704 -11.87 17.60 -7.20
CA HIS A 704 -11.36 18.73 -7.99
C HIS A 704 -11.47 18.44 -9.50
N GLY A 705 -12.65 17.98 -9.92
CA GLY A 705 -12.89 17.36 -11.23
C GLY A 705 -12.90 15.82 -11.14
N ASN A 706 -13.08 15.15 -12.28
CA ASN A 706 -13.17 13.67 -12.36
C ASN A 706 -11.78 12.99 -12.28
N ASN A 707 -11.10 13.24 -11.16
CA ASN A 707 -9.65 13.06 -10.96
C ASN A 707 -9.12 11.61 -10.98
N ASN A 708 -10.00 10.62 -10.83
CA ASN A 708 -9.69 9.19 -10.97
C ASN A 708 -9.70 8.72 -12.45
N VAL A 709 -10.17 9.55 -13.40
CA VAL A 709 -10.37 9.17 -14.80
C VAL A 709 -9.32 9.82 -15.71
N TYR A 710 -8.68 9.01 -16.55
CA TYR A 710 -7.64 9.50 -17.44
C TYR A 710 -8.21 10.43 -18.52
N GLY A 711 -7.55 11.58 -18.71
CA GLY A 711 -7.93 12.58 -19.72
C GLY A 711 -9.04 13.54 -19.30
N ALA A 712 -9.62 13.40 -18.10
CA ALA A 712 -10.55 14.37 -17.52
C ALA A 712 -9.89 15.75 -17.28
N THR A 713 -10.72 16.76 -17.04
CA THR A 713 -10.29 18.10 -16.60
C THR A 713 -10.00 18.07 -15.10
N ILE A 714 -8.81 18.54 -14.69
CA ILE A 714 -8.42 18.65 -13.28
C ILE A 714 -8.34 20.13 -12.89
N PHE A 715 -9.13 20.53 -11.90
CA PHE A 715 -9.21 21.89 -11.40
C PHE A 715 -8.19 22.14 -10.28
N PRO A 716 -7.93 23.42 -9.92
CA PRO A 716 -7.25 23.74 -8.69
C PRO A 716 -7.91 23.07 -7.49
N HIS A 717 -7.11 22.62 -6.52
CA HIS A 717 -7.62 22.14 -5.24
C HIS A 717 -8.32 23.26 -4.45
N ASN A 718 -9.18 22.86 -3.50
CA ASN A 718 -10.12 23.76 -2.82
C ASN A 718 -9.47 24.99 -2.19
N ILE A 719 -8.25 24.91 -1.65
CA ILE A 719 -7.52 26.07 -1.15
C ILE A 719 -7.33 27.14 -2.24
N GLY A 720 -6.95 26.75 -3.45
CA GLY A 720 -6.83 27.64 -4.61
C GLY A 720 -8.17 28.20 -5.06
N LEU A 721 -9.24 27.39 -5.01
CA LEU A 721 -10.60 27.86 -5.31
C LEU A 721 -11.08 28.89 -4.28
N GLY A 722 -10.81 28.66 -3.00
CA GLY A 722 -11.05 29.63 -1.92
C GLY A 722 -10.29 30.95 -2.17
N ALA A 723 -9.06 30.88 -2.69
CA ALA A 723 -8.26 32.06 -3.03
C ALA A 723 -8.92 32.97 -4.09
N THR A 724 -9.77 32.43 -4.97
CA THR A 724 -10.50 33.20 -6.00
C THR A 724 -11.57 34.13 -5.42
N ARG A 725 -12.20 33.76 -4.29
CA ARG A 725 -13.44 34.37 -3.76
C ARG A 725 -14.62 34.41 -4.76
N ASP A 726 -14.60 33.55 -5.78
CA ASP A 726 -15.58 33.53 -6.88
C ASP A 726 -16.52 32.31 -6.79
N ALA A 727 -17.62 32.47 -6.06
CA ALA A 727 -18.62 31.41 -5.88
C ALA A 727 -19.31 31.01 -7.22
N GLU A 728 -19.44 31.92 -8.19
CA GLU A 728 -20.04 31.60 -9.50
C GLU A 728 -19.08 30.79 -10.38
N LEU A 729 -17.77 31.05 -10.29
CA LEU A 729 -16.76 30.16 -10.87
C LEU A 729 -16.79 28.77 -10.22
N VAL A 730 -16.86 28.69 -8.90
CA VAL A 730 -16.92 27.41 -8.18
C VAL A 730 -18.21 26.62 -8.49
N LYS A 731 -19.35 27.30 -8.68
CA LYS A 731 -20.58 26.73 -9.24
C LYS A 731 -20.40 26.21 -10.67
N ARG A 732 -19.71 26.96 -11.56
CA ARG A 732 -19.37 26.49 -12.92
C ARG A 732 -18.46 25.25 -12.91
N ILE A 733 -17.49 25.20 -12.00
CA ILE A 733 -16.61 24.03 -11.81
C ILE A 733 -17.43 22.79 -11.38
N GLY A 734 -18.41 22.97 -10.48
CA GLY A 734 -19.35 21.91 -10.12
C GLY A 734 -20.16 21.40 -11.32
N ALA A 735 -20.68 22.30 -12.16
CA ALA A 735 -21.43 21.92 -13.36
C ALA A 735 -20.58 21.15 -14.39
N VAL A 736 -19.33 21.58 -14.61
CA VAL A 736 -18.38 20.85 -15.46
C VAL A 736 -18.06 19.47 -14.88
N THR A 737 -17.79 19.41 -13.57
CA THR A 737 -17.48 18.16 -12.87
C THR A 737 -18.65 17.18 -12.95
N ALA A 738 -19.89 17.65 -12.81
CA ALA A 738 -21.07 16.80 -12.99
C ALA A 738 -21.11 16.15 -14.37
N LEU A 739 -20.92 16.92 -15.45
CA LEU A 739 -20.94 16.38 -16.81
C LEU A 739 -19.83 15.34 -17.03
N GLU A 740 -18.60 15.61 -16.62
CA GLU A 740 -17.48 14.68 -16.80
C GLU A 740 -17.59 13.41 -15.95
N VAL A 741 -18.18 13.49 -14.75
CA VAL A 741 -18.42 12.32 -13.88
C VAL A 741 -19.61 11.48 -14.39
N ARG A 742 -20.70 12.14 -14.81
CA ARG A 742 -21.87 11.45 -15.40
C ARG A 742 -21.52 10.77 -16.74
N ALA A 743 -20.59 11.32 -17.51
CA ALA A 743 -20.04 10.68 -18.71
C ALA A 743 -19.34 9.34 -18.43
N SER A 744 -18.79 9.16 -17.22
CA SER A 744 -18.22 7.88 -16.75
C SER A 744 -19.25 6.92 -16.13
N GLY A 745 -20.55 7.27 -16.11
CA GLY A 745 -21.61 6.44 -15.51
C GLY A 745 -21.76 6.54 -13.99
N ILE A 746 -20.91 7.32 -13.34
CA ILE A 746 -20.92 7.52 -11.87
C ILE A 746 -22.11 8.41 -11.49
N HIS A 747 -22.72 8.19 -10.32
CA HIS A 747 -23.96 8.86 -9.91
C HIS A 747 -23.75 9.87 -8.78
N TRP A 748 -22.71 9.65 -7.98
CA TRP A 748 -22.49 10.31 -6.71
C TRP A 748 -21.03 10.67 -6.53
N THR A 749 -20.76 11.87 -6.02
CA THR A 749 -19.42 12.26 -5.61
C THR A 749 -19.32 12.59 -4.14
N PHE A 750 -18.18 12.21 -3.55
CA PHE A 750 -17.79 12.57 -2.20
C PHE A 750 -17.21 13.99 -2.13
N ALA A 751 -17.95 14.98 -2.63
CA ALA A 751 -17.57 16.40 -2.66
C ALA A 751 -18.81 17.31 -2.49
N PRO A 752 -18.68 18.50 -1.88
CA PRO A 752 -17.44 19.12 -1.41
C PRO A 752 -16.96 18.72 -0.01
N CYS A 753 -15.64 18.80 0.18
CA CYS A 753 -15.06 18.98 1.51
C CYS A 753 -15.34 20.43 1.97
N VAL A 754 -16.04 20.58 3.10
CA VAL A 754 -16.42 21.88 3.71
C VAL A 754 -15.78 22.06 5.08
N ALA A 755 -14.61 21.43 5.28
CA ALA A 755 -13.75 21.66 6.43
C ALA A 755 -13.37 23.13 6.53
N VAL A 756 -13.58 23.74 7.70
CA VAL A 756 -13.03 25.05 8.05
C VAL A 756 -11.71 24.81 8.78
N LEU A 757 -10.61 25.32 8.24
CA LEU A 757 -9.26 25.01 8.72
C LEU A 757 -8.91 25.77 10.02
N GLY A 758 -8.45 25.05 11.03
CA GLY A 758 -7.82 25.62 12.23
C GLY A 758 -6.29 25.54 12.24
N ASP A 759 -5.67 24.59 11.53
CA ASP A 759 -4.22 24.38 11.56
C ASP A 759 -3.67 23.84 10.22
N PRO A 760 -2.73 24.54 9.52
CA PRO A 760 -2.20 24.10 8.24
C PRO A 760 -1.26 22.88 8.32
N ARG A 761 -0.86 22.43 9.52
CA ARG A 761 -0.08 21.19 9.69
C ARG A 761 -0.85 19.95 9.21
N TRP A 762 -2.17 20.03 9.10
CA TRP A 762 -3.06 18.98 8.63
C TRP A 762 -2.82 18.59 7.16
N GLY A 763 -2.66 17.30 6.90
CA GLY A 763 -2.39 16.74 5.57
C GLY A 763 -3.56 16.77 4.58
N ARG A 764 -4.74 17.27 4.98
CA ARG A 764 -5.87 17.60 4.09
C ARG A 764 -6.13 19.11 3.99
N CYS A 765 -5.20 19.96 4.44
CA CYS A 765 -5.33 21.42 4.39
C CYS A 765 -5.79 21.95 3.02
N TYR A 766 -5.26 21.41 1.93
CA TYR A 766 -5.61 21.82 0.56
C TYR A 766 -7.06 21.47 0.14
N GLU A 767 -7.73 20.54 0.84
CA GLU A 767 -9.13 20.19 0.62
C GLU A 767 -10.09 21.20 1.30
N SER A 768 -9.59 22.09 2.16
CA SER A 768 -10.36 23.20 2.72
C SER A 768 -10.33 24.43 1.80
N TYR A 769 -11.45 25.15 1.68
CA TYR A 769 -11.50 26.45 1.01
C TYR A 769 -10.92 27.61 1.85
N GLY A 770 -10.57 27.38 3.14
CA GLY A 770 -9.96 28.40 3.99
C GLY A 770 -10.31 28.29 5.48
N GLU A 771 -9.73 29.20 6.28
CA GLU A 771 -9.87 29.25 7.75
C GLU A 771 -11.12 30.01 8.22
N ALA A 772 -11.76 30.78 7.33
CA ALA A 772 -12.98 31.51 7.65
C ALA A 772 -14.23 30.76 7.15
N ALA A 773 -15.11 30.38 8.09
CA ALA A 773 -16.35 29.67 7.81
C ALA A 773 -17.25 30.35 6.75
N LYS A 774 -17.17 31.69 6.64
CA LYS A 774 -17.86 32.45 5.58
C LYS A 774 -17.36 32.09 4.17
N ILE A 775 -16.03 32.03 3.96
CA ILE A 775 -15.45 31.67 2.66
C ILE A 775 -15.88 30.25 2.29
N VAL A 776 -15.76 29.31 3.22
CA VAL A 776 -16.17 27.91 3.03
C VAL A 776 -17.67 27.79 2.72
N SER A 777 -18.50 28.60 3.38
CA SER A 777 -19.95 28.67 3.09
C SER A 777 -20.24 29.21 1.68
N GLU A 778 -19.53 30.24 1.23
CA GLU A 778 -19.68 30.81 -0.12
C GLU A 778 -19.20 29.83 -1.22
N MET A 779 -18.09 29.12 -0.99
CA MET A 779 -17.56 28.11 -1.92
C MET A 779 -18.39 26.81 -1.94
N SER A 780 -19.29 26.59 -0.96
CA SER A 780 -20.24 25.46 -1.01
C SER A 780 -21.24 25.54 -2.18
N SER A 781 -21.27 26.66 -2.91
CA SER A 781 -21.96 26.85 -4.20
C SER A 781 -21.65 25.80 -5.27
N ILE A 782 -20.54 25.06 -5.14
CA ILE A 782 -20.25 23.88 -5.96
C ILE A 782 -21.37 22.82 -5.88
N ILE A 783 -22.12 22.74 -4.77
CA ILE A 783 -23.29 21.83 -4.64
C ILE A 783 -24.37 22.19 -5.65
N SER A 784 -24.72 23.47 -5.79
CA SER A 784 -25.64 23.94 -6.84
C SER A 784 -25.09 23.75 -8.25
N GLY A 785 -23.76 23.77 -8.41
CA GLY A 785 -23.11 23.38 -9.67
C GLY A 785 -23.31 21.90 -10.00
N LEU A 786 -23.02 21.02 -9.03
CA LEU A 786 -23.11 19.57 -9.17
C LEU A 786 -24.56 19.11 -9.36
N GLN A 787 -25.45 19.53 -8.45
CA GLN A 787 -26.84 19.06 -8.36
C GLN A 787 -27.83 19.88 -9.20
N GLY A 788 -27.49 21.12 -9.55
CA GLY A 788 -28.44 22.13 -10.00
C GLY A 788 -29.07 22.90 -8.82
N GLU A 789 -29.69 24.04 -9.11
CA GLU A 789 -30.31 24.90 -8.08
C GLU A 789 -31.74 24.44 -7.73
N PRO A 790 -32.09 24.28 -6.44
CA PRO A 790 -33.45 24.00 -6.04
C PRO A 790 -34.37 25.20 -6.32
N PRO A 791 -35.64 24.98 -6.75
CA PRO A 791 -36.61 26.05 -6.88
C PRO A 791 -37.00 26.62 -5.49
N GLU A 792 -37.50 27.85 -5.44
CA GLU A 792 -37.78 28.59 -4.19
C GLU A 792 -38.80 27.85 -3.28
N GLU A 793 -39.73 27.10 -3.88
CA GLU A 793 -40.71 26.27 -3.18
C GLU A 793 -40.17 24.91 -2.68
N HIS A 794 -38.91 24.54 -2.98
CA HIS A 794 -38.34 23.26 -2.56
C HIS A 794 -38.17 23.20 -1.03
N PRO A 795 -38.68 22.16 -0.33
CA PRO A 795 -38.60 22.10 1.12
C PRO A 795 -37.16 22.08 1.65
N ASN A 796 -36.82 23.02 2.52
CA ASN A 796 -35.48 23.11 3.13
C ASN A 796 -35.05 21.77 3.76
N GLY A 797 -33.80 21.39 3.51
CA GLY A 797 -33.19 20.13 3.98
C GLY A 797 -33.64 18.86 3.26
N TYR A 798 -34.54 18.93 2.28
CA TYR A 798 -34.80 17.80 1.38
C TYR A 798 -33.74 17.73 0.27
N PRO A 799 -33.27 16.52 -0.09
CA PRO A 799 -32.30 16.34 -1.17
C PRO A 799 -32.89 16.82 -2.51
N PHE A 800 -32.04 17.43 -3.34
CA PHE A 800 -32.41 17.97 -4.65
C PHE A 800 -31.43 17.51 -5.74
N LEU A 801 -31.97 17.23 -6.93
CA LEU A 801 -31.21 17.05 -8.16
C LEU A 801 -32.05 17.56 -9.34
N ALA A 802 -31.50 18.45 -10.16
CA ALA A 802 -32.24 19.08 -11.26
C ALA A 802 -32.51 18.13 -12.45
N GLY A 803 -31.72 17.07 -12.61
CA GLY A 803 -31.95 16.05 -13.64
C GLY A 803 -30.80 15.05 -13.79
N ARG A 804 -30.95 14.11 -14.72
CA ARG A 804 -30.04 12.96 -14.87
C ARG A 804 -28.58 13.29 -15.25
N ASN A 805 -28.33 14.52 -15.73
CA ASN A 805 -27.01 15.01 -16.12
C ASN A 805 -26.30 15.74 -14.98
N ASN A 806 -26.99 15.97 -13.86
CA ASN A 806 -26.43 16.45 -12.61
C ASN A 806 -25.89 15.28 -11.77
N LEU A 807 -25.09 15.60 -10.76
CA LEU A 807 -24.39 14.65 -9.92
C LEU A 807 -24.76 14.84 -8.46
N ILE A 808 -25.04 13.73 -7.75
CA ILE A 808 -25.35 13.73 -6.32
C ILE A 808 -24.11 14.22 -5.57
N ALA A 809 -24.26 15.23 -4.70
CA ALA A 809 -23.17 15.82 -3.92
C ALA A 809 -23.16 15.32 -2.46
N CYS A 810 -21.99 15.38 -1.83
CA CYS A 810 -21.74 14.97 -0.44
C CYS A 810 -20.95 16.04 0.33
N ALA A 811 -21.59 16.70 1.30
CA ALA A 811 -20.86 17.61 2.19
C ALA A 811 -20.07 16.81 3.24
N LYS A 812 -18.74 16.98 3.29
CA LYS A 812 -17.85 16.21 4.17
C LYS A 812 -16.78 17.05 4.89
N HIS A 813 -16.24 16.64 6.04
CA HIS A 813 -16.64 15.49 6.86
C HIS A 813 -17.28 15.99 8.18
N PHE A 814 -18.49 15.54 8.48
CA PHE A 814 -19.32 16.06 9.55
C PHE A 814 -18.87 15.48 10.92
N VAL A 815 -18.38 16.27 11.87
CA VAL A 815 -18.07 17.71 11.77
C VAL A 815 -16.84 18.08 12.60
N GLY A 816 -16.08 19.08 12.14
CA GLY A 816 -14.89 19.57 12.83
C GLY A 816 -13.60 18.85 12.45
N ASP A 817 -13.57 18.16 11.31
CA ASP A 817 -12.38 17.56 10.70
C ASP A 817 -11.19 18.53 10.56
N GLY A 818 -11.44 19.76 10.10
CA GLY A 818 -10.41 20.80 9.99
C GLY A 818 -9.95 21.44 11.32
N GLY A 819 -10.53 21.05 12.46
CA GLY A 819 -10.31 21.68 13.78
C GLY A 819 -9.54 20.83 14.80
N THR A 820 -8.88 19.75 14.37
CA THR A 820 -8.18 18.82 15.28
C THR A 820 -6.94 19.46 15.95
N ASP A 821 -6.63 19.06 17.19
CA ASP A 821 -5.46 19.56 17.92
C ASP A 821 -4.18 19.38 17.09
N LYS A 822 -3.47 20.50 16.87
CA LYS A 822 -2.24 20.61 16.06
C LYS A 822 -2.37 20.14 14.61
N GLY A 823 -3.59 20.05 14.08
CA GLY A 823 -3.84 19.57 12.72
C GLY A 823 -3.56 18.08 12.52
N LEU A 824 -3.68 17.25 13.56
CA LEU A 824 -3.52 15.79 13.41
C LEU A 824 -4.70 15.18 12.66
N SER A 825 -4.45 14.46 11.57
CA SER A 825 -5.46 13.70 10.83
C SER A 825 -6.14 12.68 11.76
N GLU A 826 -7.48 12.59 11.66
CA GLU A 826 -8.33 11.72 12.50
C GLU A 826 -8.24 11.99 14.03
N GLY A 827 -7.63 13.13 14.39
CA GLY A 827 -7.41 13.55 15.77
C GLY A 827 -8.66 14.04 16.50
N ASN A 828 -8.43 14.70 17.64
CA ASN A 828 -9.50 15.22 18.49
C ASN A 828 -9.66 16.74 18.33
N THR A 829 -10.87 17.18 18.03
CA THR A 829 -11.28 18.58 17.94
C THR A 829 -11.76 19.03 19.31
N ILE A 830 -11.04 19.99 19.91
CA ILE A 830 -11.25 20.45 21.28
C ILE A 830 -11.92 21.82 21.23
N ALA A 831 -13.25 21.84 21.34
CA ALA A 831 -14.05 23.06 21.18
C ALA A 831 -15.32 23.03 22.05
N SER A 832 -15.82 24.21 22.42
CA SER A 832 -17.18 24.36 22.93
C SER A 832 -18.20 23.95 21.84
N TYR A 833 -19.45 23.64 22.21
CA TYR A 833 -20.47 23.39 21.21
C TYR A 833 -20.79 24.66 20.41
N GLU A 834 -20.73 25.81 21.07
CA GLU A 834 -20.94 27.13 20.48
C GLU A 834 -19.89 27.45 19.40
N ASP A 835 -18.61 27.12 19.64
CA ASP A 835 -17.54 27.28 18.65
C ASP A 835 -17.62 26.24 17.54
N LEU A 836 -17.93 24.98 17.87
CA LEU A 836 -18.17 23.93 16.87
C LEU A 836 -19.32 24.33 15.94
N GLU A 837 -20.42 24.86 16.48
CA GLU A 837 -21.57 25.35 15.71
C GLU A 837 -21.21 26.59 14.86
N ARG A 838 -20.59 27.60 15.48
CA ARG A 838 -20.20 28.87 14.83
C ARG A 838 -19.18 28.69 13.70
N ILE A 839 -18.24 27.76 13.86
CA ILE A 839 -17.11 27.57 12.94
C ILE A 839 -17.40 26.40 11.99
N HIS A 840 -17.52 25.18 12.51
CA HIS A 840 -17.45 23.97 11.70
C HIS A 840 -18.83 23.46 11.21
N VAL A 841 -19.92 23.74 11.93
CA VAL A 841 -21.29 23.44 11.45
C VAL A 841 -21.79 24.50 10.47
N ALA A 842 -21.35 25.75 10.58
CA ALA A 842 -21.86 26.87 9.79
C ALA A 842 -21.92 26.62 8.26
N PRO A 843 -20.92 26.01 7.59
CA PRO A 843 -21.03 25.68 6.15
C PRO A 843 -22.16 24.69 5.82
N TYR A 844 -22.45 23.74 6.71
CA TYR A 844 -23.50 22.73 6.48
C TYR A 844 -24.90 23.35 6.40
N LEU A 845 -25.16 24.48 7.06
CA LEU A 845 -26.41 25.22 6.89
C LEU A 845 -26.62 25.64 5.42
N ASN A 846 -25.55 26.09 4.76
CA ASN A 846 -25.59 26.48 3.36
C ASN A 846 -25.79 25.25 2.45
N CYS A 847 -25.01 24.18 2.67
CA CYS A 847 -25.17 22.90 1.96
C CYS A 847 -26.60 22.34 2.04
N ILE A 848 -27.22 22.37 3.23
CA ILE A 848 -28.60 21.91 3.48
C ILE A 848 -29.61 22.81 2.75
N SER A 849 -29.39 24.12 2.69
CA SER A 849 -30.25 25.05 1.94
C SER A 849 -30.19 24.86 0.42
N GLN A 850 -29.04 24.41 -0.11
CA GLN A 850 -28.87 24.01 -1.51
C GLN A 850 -29.42 22.61 -1.82
N GLY A 851 -30.03 21.93 -0.84
CA GLY A 851 -30.59 20.59 -1.02
C GLY A 851 -29.53 19.50 -1.21
N VAL A 852 -28.37 19.60 -0.55
CA VAL A 852 -27.32 18.56 -0.62
C VAL A 852 -27.89 17.16 -0.36
N CYS A 853 -27.56 16.20 -1.22
CA CYS A 853 -28.17 14.88 -1.15
C CYS A 853 -27.61 14.00 -0.03
N THR A 854 -26.30 14.08 0.24
CA THR A 854 -25.63 13.25 1.26
C THR A 854 -24.72 14.05 2.16
N VAL A 855 -24.45 13.52 3.35
CA VAL A 855 -23.43 14.01 4.28
C VAL A 855 -22.57 12.82 4.69
N MET A 856 -21.26 13.01 4.87
CA MET A 856 -20.33 11.97 5.32
C MET A 856 -19.82 12.29 6.73
N ALA A 857 -19.86 11.33 7.65
CA ALA A 857 -19.34 11.49 9.02
C ALA A 857 -17.80 11.49 9.05
N SER A 858 -17.19 12.30 9.91
CA SER A 858 -15.73 12.41 10.07
C SER A 858 -15.13 11.34 10.97
N PHE A 859 -13.93 10.86 10.66
CA PHE A 859 -13.10 10.00 11.53
C PHE A 859 -12.67 10.68 12.84
N SER A 860 -12.66 12.00 12.88
CA SER A 860 -12.20 12.77 14.05
C SER A 860 -13.06 12.52 15.29
N SER A 861 -12.55 12.92 16.44
CA SER A 861 -13.31 12.99 17.69
C SER A 861 -13.68 14.43 18.03
N TRP A 862 -14.79 14.63 18.73
CA TRP A 862 -15.10 15.90 19.40
C TRP A 862 -15.02 15.71 20.91
N ASN A 863 -14.17 16.50 21.58
CA ASN A 863 -13.93 16.42 23.03
C ASN A 863 -13.68 14.98 23.56
N GLY A 864 -13.08 14.12 22.74
CA GLY A 864 -12.75 12.72 23.05
C GLY A 864 -13.79 11.68 22.62
N SER A 865 -14.95 12.08 22.10
CA SER A 865 -15.97 11.15 21.56
C SER A 865 -15.82 10.97 20.05
N ARG A 866 -15.78 9.73 19.56
CA ARG A 866 -15.72 9.40 18.13
C ARG A 866 -17.00 9.84 17.41
N LEU A 867 -16.87 10.59 16.32
CA LEU A 867 -18.03 11.17 15.64
C LEU A 867 -18.94 10.14 14.97
N HIS A 868 -18.38 9.02 14.45
CA HIS A 868 -19.19 7.92 13.88
C HIS A 868 -20.16 7.26 14.86
N SER A 869 -20.01 7.46 16.18
CA SER A 869 -20.93 6.96 17.22
C SER A 869 -21.64 8.07 18.03
N ASP A 870 -21.51 9.33 17.63
CA ASP A 870 -22.11 10.47 18.36
C ASP A 870 -23.58 10.71 17.95
N TYR A 871 -24.51 10.17 18.75
CA TYR A 871 -25.95 10.36 18.52
C TYR A 871 -26.41 11.82 18.56
N TYR A 872 -25.79 12.64 19.44
CA TYR A 872 -26.16 14.04 19.61
C TYR A 872 -25.85 14.82 18.33
N LEU A 873 -24.65 14.68 17.77
CA LEU A 873 -24.26 15.36 16.54
C LEU A 873 -24.93 14.77 15.30
N LEU A 874 -24.93 13.44 15.14
CA LEU A 874 -25.42 12.79 13.92
C LEU A 874 -26.95 12.76 13.80
N THR A 875 -27.67 12.65 14.92
CA THR A 875 -29.14 12.60 14.93
C THR A 875 -29.78 13.88 15.46
N GLU A 876 -29.47 14.32 16.68
CA GLU A 876 -30.16 15.48 17.28
C GLU A 876 -29.78 16.81 16.60
N VAL A 877 -28.51 16.99 16.25
CA VAL A 877 -28.06 18.17 15.50
C VAL A 877 -28.36 18.02 14.01
N LEU A 878 -27.69 17.12 13.28
CA LEU A 878 -27.79 17.08 11.82
C LEU A 878 -29.21 16.77 11.30
N LYS A 879 -29.83 15.68 11.77
CA LYS A 879 -31.12 15.19 11.23
C LYS A 879 -32.34 15.92 11.79
N GLN A 880 -32.28 16.37 13.05
CA GLN A 880 -33.38 17.03 13.75
C GLN A 880 -33.24 18.56 13.75
N LYS A 881 -32.23 19.14 14.42
CA LYS A 881 -32.03 20.61 14.54
C LYS A 881 -31.78 21.29 13.19
N LEU A 882 -30.87 20.76 12.37
CA LEU A 882 -30.58 21.28 11.02
C LEU A 882 -31.57 20.77 9.97
N GLY A 883 -32.36 19.74 10.30
CA GLY A 883 -33.48 19.26 9.48
C GLY A 883 -33.11 18.36 8.29
N PHE A 884 -31.86 17.92 8.15
CA PHE A 884 -31.37 17.15 6.99
C PHE A 884 -32.19 15.86 6.70
N LYS A 885 -32.72 15.74 5.48
CA LYS A 885 -33.55 14.59 4.99
C LYS A 885 -32.89 13.74 3.91
N GLY A 886 -31.68 14.07 3.48
CA GLY A 886 -30.81 13.15 2.73
C GLY A 886 -30.33 12.00 3.62
N PHE A 887 -29.36 11.22 3.12
CA PHE A 887 -28.75 10.13 3.89
C PHE A 887 -27.32 10.47 4.36
N LEU A 888 -26.99 9.98 5.56
CA LEU A 888 -25.69 10.10 6.21
C LEU A 888 -24.88 8.82 5.94
N VAL A 889 -23.70 8.96 5.34
CA VAL A 889 -22.76 7.86 5.09
C VAL A 889 -21.60 7.88 6.08
N SER A 890 -21.04 6.73 6.44
CA SER A 890 -19.72 6.69 7.09
C SER A 890 -18.60 7.03 6.10
N ASP A 891 -17.50 7.59 6.58
CA ASP A 891 -16.21 7.46 5.87
C ASP A 891 -15.73 5.98 5.81
N TRP A 892 -14.66 5.74 5.05
CA TRP A 892 -14.07 4.44 4.70
C TRP A 892 -13.69 3.60 5.93
N ASP A 893 -14.30 2.43 6.11
CA ASP A 893 -14.14 1.57 7.32
C ASP A 893 -14.39 2.34 8.65
N GLY A 894 -15.08 3.49 8.58
CA GLY A 894 -15.11 4.46 9.68
C GLY A 894 -15.76 3.97 10.96
N LEU A 895 -16.64 2.95 10.89
CA LEU A 895 -17.19 2.33 12.09
C LEU A 895 -16.12 1.57 12.89
N GLU A 896 -15.10 0.96 12.25
CA GLU A 896 -14.05 0.24 12.96
C GLU A 896 -13.27 1.16 13.93
N THR A 897 -13.21 2.47 13.63
CA THR A 897 -12.52 3.48 14.46
C THR A 897 -13.19 3.77 15.81
N ILE A 898 -14.41 3.25 16.03
CA ILE A 898 -15.15 3.39 17.28
C ILE A 898 -14.48 2.59 18.42
N SER A 899 -13.79 1.49 18.11
CA SER A 899 -13.09 0.66 19.10
C SER A 899 -11.59 0.95 19.19
N GLU A 900 -11.00 0.65 20.36
CA GLU A 900 -9.55 0.65 20.56
C GLU A 900 -9.09 -0.72 21.11
N PRO A 901 -8.29 -1.51 20.36
CA PRO A 901 -7.82 -1.27 18.99
C PRO A 901 -8.94 -1.15 17.94
N GLN A 902 -8.65 -0.49 16.83
CA GLN A 902 -9.57 -0.36 15.70
C GLN A 902 -10.02 -1.75 15.20
N GLY A 903 -11.32 -1.92 14.97
CA GLY A 903 -11.92 -3.17 14.48
C GLY A 903 -11.94 -4.33 15.49
N SER A 904 -11.63 -4.10 16.77
CA SER A 904 -11.56 -5.17 17.78
C SER A 904 -12.93 -5.67 18.26
N ASP A 905 -14.01 -4.95 17.97
CA ASP A 905 -15.39 -5.31 18.32
C ASP A 905 -16.36 -4.80 17.23
N ASN A 906 -16.28 -5.42 16.05
CA ASN A 906 -17.03 -4.99 14.85
C ASN A 906 -18.54 -4.94 15.10
N ARG A 907 -19.13 -5.97 15.71
CA ARG A 907 -20.56 -6.01 16.01
C ARG A 907 -20.98 -4.86 16.92
N ASN A 908 -20.21 -4.50 17.94
CA ASN A 908 -20.53 -3.34 18.77
C ASN A 908 -20.30 -2.01 18.03
N CYS A 909 -19.30 -1.91 17.16
CA CYS A 909 -19.08 -0.75 16.30
C CYS A 909 -20.26 -0.52 15.34
N VAL A 910 -20.77 -1.58 14.70
CA VAL A 910 -21.99 -1.54 13.87
C VAL A 910 -23.19 -1.08 14.70
N LYS A 911 -23.40 -1.66 15.89
CA LYS A 911 -24.48 -1.25 16.80
C LYS A 911 -24.42 0.23 17.15
N LEU A 912 -23.25 0.73 17.51
CA LEU A 912 -23.06 2.12 17.93
C LEU A 912 -23.26 3.08 16.75
N GLY A 913 -22.66 2.82 15.59
CA GLY A 913 -22.79 3.69 14.42
C GLY A 913 -24.21 3.75 13.83
N ILE A 914 -24.87 2.60 13.68
CA ILE A 914 -26.23 2.57 13.15
C ILE A 914 -27.22 3.22 14.12
N ASN A 915 -27.08 3.01 15.43
CA ASN A 915 -27.95 3.67 16.42
C ASN A 915 -27.64 5.18 16.57
N ALA A 916 -26.38 5.61 16.41
CA ALA A 916 -26.01 7.03 16.39
C ALA A 916 -26.66 7.79 15.23
N GLY A 917 -26.86 7.11 14.09
CA GLY A 917 -27.69 7.59 13.00
C GLY A 917 -27.12 7.41 11.61
N ILE A 918 -26.02 6.66 11.43
CA ILE A 918 -25.50 6.33 10.09
C ILE A 918 -26.60 5.61 9.28
N ASP A 919 -26.79 6.02 8.03
CA ASP A 919 -27.78 5.45 7.11
C ASP A 919 -27.15 4.42 6.16
N MET A 920 -25.99 4.75 5.60
CA MET A 920 -25.22 3.88 4.72
C MET A 920 -23.80 3.70 5.27
N VAL A 921 -23.29 2.48 5.26
CA VAL A 921 -21.95 2.15 5.76
C VAL A 921 -21.03 1.83 4.59
N MET A 922 -19.89 2.51 4.56
CA MET A 922 -18.79 2.26 3.64
C MET A 922 -17.91 1.15 4.24
N VAL A 923 -18.26 -0.11 3.92
CA VAL A 923 -17.69 -1.34 4.52
C VAL A 923 -16.44 -1.85 3.78
N PRO A 924 -15.96 -1.12 2.77
CA PRO A 924 -15.51 -1.57 1.44
C PRO A 924 -15.47 -3.08 1.11
N TYR A 925 -14.85 -3.90 1.95
CA TYR A 925 -14.50 -5.30 1.70
C TYR A 925 -15.24 -6.31 2.59
N LYS A 926 -15.47 -6.03 3.88
CA LYS A 926 -16.02 -7.00 4.86
C LYS A 926 -17.56 -7.04 4.86
N TYR A 927 -18.19 -6.92 3.69
CA TYR A 927 -19.63 -6.69 3.57
C TYR A 927 -20.48 -7.85 4.10
N GLN A 928 -20.00 -9.10 4.01
CA GLN A 928 -20.70 -10.27 4.56
C GLN A 928 -20.82 -10.16 6.09
N GLN A 929 -19.71 -9.94 6.79
CA GLN A 929 -19.69 -9.74 8.24
C GLN A 929 -20.58 -8.57 8.69
N PHE A 930 -20.56 -7.45 7.96
CA PHE A 930 -21.44 -6.31 8.27
C PHE A 930 -22.92 -6.65 8.14
N ILE A 931 -23.30 -7.38 7.09
CA ILE A 931 -24.69 -7.78 6.84
C ILE A 931 -25.15 -8.78 7.91
N GLU A 932 -24.27 -9.70 8.32
CA GLU A 932 -24.51 -10.66 9.41
C GLU A 932 -24.63 -9.95 10.78
N ASP A 933 -23.65 -9.10 11.14
CA ASP A 933 -23.66 -8.33 12.38
C ASP A 933 -24.92 -7.47 12.51
N LEU A 934 -25.29 -6.75 11.44
CA LEU A 934 -26.49 -5.91 11.44
C LEU A 934 -27.79 -6.73 11.45
N THR A 935 -27.79 -7.91 10.83
CA THR A 935 -28.91 -8.87 10.91
C THR A 935 -29.12 -9.31 12.36
N ASP A 936 -28.07 -9.81 13.01
CA ASP A 936 -28.11 -10.27 14.40
C ASP A 936 -28.49 -9.16 15.38
N LEU A 937 -28.04 -7.93 15.14
CA LEU A 937 -28.39 -6.76 15.95
C LEU A 937 -29.87 -6.36 15.86
N VAL A 938 -30.50 -6.58 14.70
CA VAL A 938 -31.94 -6.31 14.54
C VAL A 938 -32.78 -7.50 15.01
N GLU A 939 -32.34 -8.75 14.79
CA GLU A 939 -32.97 -9.95 15.36
C GLU A 939 -32.93 -9.93 16.91
N SER A 940 -31.85 -9.42 17.53
CA SER A 940 -31.74 -9.27 18.98
C SER A 940 -32.51 -8.06 19.55
N GLY A 941 -32.92 -7.12 18.69
CA GLY A 941 -33.56 -5.85 19.08
C GLY A 941 -32.60 -4.77 19.59
N GLU A 942 -31.29 -4.99 19.53
CA GLU A 942 -30.26 -3.98 19.84
C GLU A 942 -30.22 -2.82 18.82
N VAL A 943 -30.64 -3.08 17.58
CA VAL A 943 -30.94 -2.06 16.57
C VAL A 943 -32.42 -2.19 16.20
N GLN A 944 -33.19 -1.13 16.41
CA GLN A 944 -34.63 -1.16 16.18
C GLN A 944 -34.97 -1.12 14.69
N MET A 945 -35.95 -1.90 14.24
CA MET A 945 -36.40 -1.91 12.83
C MET A 945 -36.82 -0.51 12.32
N ALA A 946 -37.25 0.39 13.22
CA ALA A 946 -37.52 1.80 12.91
C ALA A 946 -36.26 2.58 12.45
N ARG A 947 -35.07 2.28 13.01
CA ARG A 947 -33.77 2.87 12.63
C ARG A 947 -33.37 2.44 11.21
N ILE A 948 -33.55 1.14 10.91
CA ILE A 948 -33.36 0.58 9.56
C ILE A 948 -34.33 1.21 8.55
N ASN A 949 -35.59 1.43 8.94
CA ASN A 949 -36.58 2.08 8.08
C ASN A 949 -36.21 3.56 7.76
N ASP A 950 -35.78 4.37 8.74
CA ASP A 950 -35.31 5.75 8.49
C ASP A 950 -34.10 5.77 7.55
N ALA A 951 -33.13 4.86 7.75
CA ALA A 951 -31.96 4.74 6.89
C ALA A 951 -32.34 4.44 5.43
N VAL A 952 -33.12 3.37 5.21
CA VAL A 952 -33.52 2.96 3.86
C VAL A 952 -34.45 3.98 3.21
N GLU A 953 -35.34 4.65 3.96
CA GLU A 953 -36.18 5.72 3.42
C GLU A 953 -35.33 6.89 2.89
N ARG A 954 -34.27 7.27 3.58
CA ARG A 954 -33.34 8.34 3.15
C ARG A 954 -32.52 7.94 1.92
N ILE A 955 -32.02 6.71 1.89
CA ILE A 955 -31.27 6.17 0.74
C ILE A 955 -32.17 6.11 -0.49
N LEU A 956 -33.36 5.53 -0.37
CA LEU A 956 -34.32 5.45 -1.48
C LEU A 956 -34.80 6.83 -1.92
N ARG A 957 -35.02 7.78 -1.01
CA ARG A 957 -35.35 9.18 -1.35
C ARG A 957 -34.32 9.79 -2.29
N VAL A 958 -33.02 9.66 -1.97
CA VAL A 958 -31.94 10.18 -2.83
C VAL A 958 -31.90 9.43 -4.17
N LYS A 959 -32.10 8.11 -4.19
CA LYS A 959 -32.17 7.34 -5.45
C LYS A 959 -33.33 7.78 -6.36
N PHE A 960 -34.51 8.02 -5.80
CA PHE A 960 -35.66 8.53 -6.56
C PHE A 960 -35.45 9.97 -7.05
N VAL A 961 -34.95 10.88 -6.21
CA VAL A 961 -34.63 12.26 -6.61
C VAL A 961 -33.59 12.30 -7.73
N ALA A 962 -32.63 11.37 -7.73
CA ALA A 962 -31.63 11.26 -8.79
C ALA A 962 -32.14 10.62 -10.10
N GLY A 963 -33.39 10.16 -10.16
CA GLY A 963 -33.94 9.47 -11.33
C GLY A 963 -33.26 8.14 -11.65
N LEU A 964 -32.65 7.48 -10.65
CA LEU A 964 -31.91 6.22 -10.83
C LEU A 964 -32.82 5.06 -11.25
N PHE A 965 -34.12 5.10 -10.91
CA PHE A 965 -35.09 4.09 -11.32
C PHE A 965 -35.52 4.27 -12.79
N GLU A 966 -35.59 5.51 -13.27
CA GLU A 966 -35.97 5.87 -14.63
C GLU A 966 -34.79 5.77 -15.61
N TYR A 967 -33.58 6.12 -15.15
CA TYR A 967 -32.35 6.17 -15.93
C TYR A 967 -31.17 5.48 -15.22
N PRO A 968 -31.24 4.15 -14.97
CA PRO A 968 -30.20 3.44 -14.24
C PRO A 968 -28.87 3.32 -14.99
N LEU A 969 -28.88 3.38 -16.33
CA LEU A 969 -27.71 3.20 -17.20
C LEU A 969 -27.15 4.53 -17.71
N THR A 970 -25.87 4.51 -18.08
CA THR A 970 -25.08 5.70 -18.45
C THR A 970 -25.56 6.39 -19.72
N ASP A 971 -25.66 7.73 -19.68
CA ASP A 971 -25.84 8.55 -20.87
C ASP A 971 -24.53 8.73 -21.66
N ARG A 972 -24.33 7.88 -22.66
CA ARG A 972 -23.13 7.91 -23.52
C ARG A 972 -23.02 9.17 -24.40
N SER A 973 -24.06 10.00 -24.50
CA SER A 973 -23.98 11.28 -25.23
C SER A 973 -23.09 12.32 -24.55
N LEU A 974 -22.77 12.13 -23.26
CA LEU A 974 -21.89 13.02 -22.48
C LEU A 974 -20.39 12.76 -22.72
N LEU A 975 -20.00 11.61 -23.29
CA LEU A 975 -18.59 11.24 -23.51
C LEU A 975 -17.75 12.31 -24.24
N PRO A 976 -18.24 13.05 -25.25
CA PRO A 976 -17.47 14.11 -25.92
C PRO A 976 -17.18 15.35 -25.04
N THR A 977 -17.83 15.50 -23.89
CA THR A 977 -17.59 16.63 -22.97
C THR A 977 -16.36 16.41 -22.08
N VAL A 978 -15.91 15.16 -21.92
CA VAL A 978 -14.80 14.81 -21.01
C VAL A 978 -13.48 15.42 -21.50
N GLY A 979 -12.87 16.29 -20.69
CA GLY A 979 -11.62 16.94 -21.03
C GLY A 979 -11.71 17.89 -22.23
N CYS A 980 -12.92 18.33 -22.61
CA CYS A 980 -13.13 19.20 -23.77
C CYS A 980 -12.50 20.59 -23.56
N LYS A 981 -12.33 21.34 -24.65
CA LYS A 981 -11.65 22.64 -24.59
C LYS A 981 -12.40 23.62 -23.67
N GLU A 982 -13.72 23.64 -23.76
CA GLU A 982 -14.59 24.55 -23.02
C GLU A 982 -14.44 24.34 -21.50
N HIS A 983 -14.38 23.08 -21.06
CA HIS A 983 -14.11 22.71 -19.66
C HIS A 983 -12.71 23.13 -19.21
N ARG A 984 -11.69 22.91 -20.06
CA ARG A 984 -10.31 23.30 -19.77
C ARG A 984 -10.10 24.82 -19.74
N GLU A 985 -10.85 25.62 -20.50
CA GLU A 985 -10.80 27.08 -20.36
C GLU A 985 -11.44 27.56 -19.04
N VAL A 986 -12.42 26.83 -18.46
CA VAL A 986 -12.91 27.10 -17.09
C VAL A 986 -11.86 26.72 -16.04
N ALA A 987 -11.16 25.60 -16.22
CA ALA A 987 -10.06 25.24 -15.34
C ALA A 987 -8.90 26.25 -15.43
N ARG A 988 -8.56 26.73 -16.64
CA ARG A 988 -7.59 27.82 -16.86
C ARG A 988 -8.02 29.13 -16.19
N GLU A 989 -9.31 29.47 -16.21
CA GLU A 989 -9.87 30.61 -15.46
C GLU A 989 -9.66 30.43 -13.95
N ALA A 990 -9.95 29.25 -13.43
CA ALA A 990 -9.75 28.91 -12.02
C ALA A 990 -8.27 28.99 -11.62
N VAL A 991 -7.36 28.49 -12.47
CA VAL A 991 -5.92 28.65 -12.28
C VAL A 991 -5.59 30.14 -12.13
N ARG A 992 -5.80 31.00 -13.14
CA ARG A 992 -5.38 32.41 -13.06
C ARG A 992 -5.94 33.16 -11.85
N LYS A 993 -7.21 32.93 -11.48
CA LYS A 993 -7.86 33.58 -10.32
C LYS A 993 -7.38 33.05 -8.97
N SER A 994 -6.86 31.82 -8.91
CA SER A 994 -6.37 31.21 -7.65
C SER A 994 -4.99 31.71 -7.21
N LEU A 995 -4.19 32.22 -8.15
CA LEU A 995 -2.80 32.60 -7.92
C LEU A 995 -2.73 33.84 -7.04
N VAL A 996 -2.00 33.75 -5.93
CA VAL A 996 -1.83 34.88 -5.00
C VAL A 996 -0.42 35.45 -5.14
N LEU A 997 -0.34 36.70 -5.62
CA LEU A 997 0.91 37.45 -5.71
C LEU A 997 1.30 37.97 -4.32
N LEU A 998 2.38 37.43 -3.75
CA LEU A 998 2.83 37.76 -2.40
C LEU A 998 3.85 38.91 -2.38
N LYS A 999 4.71 38.98 -3.40
CA LYS A 999 5.73 40.02 -3.61
C LYS A 999 5.84 40.34 -5.10
N ASN A 1000 6.05 41.61 -5.46
CA ASN A 1000 6.30 42.02 -6.85
C ASN A 1000 7.32 43.18 -6.95
N GLY A 1001 8.61 42.85 -6.85
CA GLY A 1001 9.75 43.77 -6.87
C GLY A 1001 10.40 43.93 -5.49
N LYS A 1002 11.72 44.20 -5.44
CA LYS A 1002 12.44 44.60 -4.22
C LYS A 1002 12.11 46.00 -3.71
N ASN A 1003 11.66 46.90 -4.59
CA ASN A 1003 11.26 48.28 -4.28
C ASN A 1003 9.88 48.54 -4.87
N ASP A 1004 9.00 49.21 -4.12
CA ASP A 1004 7.60 49.47 -4.52
C ASP A 1004 7.47 50.30 -5.82
N ASP A 1005 8.48 51.10 -6.15
CA ASP A 1005 8.51 51.97 -7.34
C ASP A 1005 8.75 51.24 -8.68
N LYS A 1006 9.14 49.95 -8.66
CA LYS A 1006 9.44 49.19 -9.89
C LYS A 1006 8.96 47.72 -9.77
N PRO A 1007 7.76 47.38 -10.30
CA PRO A 1007 7.29 46.01 -10.32
C PRO A 1007 8.14 45.13 -11.24
N PHE A 1008 8.16 43.83 -10.95
CA PHE A 1008 8.90 42.81 -11.72
C PHE A 1008 8.00 42.01 -12.67
N LEU A 1009 6.75 41.78 -12.28
CA LEU A 1009 5.68 41.28 -13.14
C LEU A 1009 4.86 42.46 -13.71
N PRO A 1010 4.36 42.36 -14.96
CA PRO A 1010 4.48 41.20 -15.85
C PRO A 1010 5.89 41.04 -16.46
N LEU A 1011 6.29 39.80 -16.73
CA LEU A 1011 7.55 39.45 -17.37
C LEU A 1011 7.56 39.82 -18.85
N ASP A 1012 8.74 40.18 -19.36
CA ASP A 1012 8.94 40.48 -20.78
C ASP A 1012 8.94 39.19 -21.63
N ARG A 1013 7.94 39.06 -22.52
CA ARG A 1013 7.83 37.97 -23.50
C ARG A 1013 8.88 38.03 -24.62
N THR A 1014 9.58 39.16 -24.77
CA THR A 1014 10.55 39.41 -25.85
C THR A 1014 12.01 39.28 -25.42
N ALA A 1015 12.25 38.88 -24.16
CA ALA A 1015 13.57 38.53 -23.65
C ALA A 1015 14.29 37.51 -24.57
N GLU A 1016 15.57 37.74 -24.87
CA GLU A 1016 16.32 36.86 -25.78
C GLU A 1016 16.58 35.47 -25.19
N ARG A 1017 16.86 35.40 -23.89
CA ARG A 1017 17.17 34.16 -23.16
C ARG A 1017 16.65 34.22 -21.72
N ILE A 1018 15.98 33.15 -21.28
CA ILE A 1018 15.38 33.01 -19.95
C ILE A 1018 15.71 31.64 -19.33
N LEU A 1019 15.73 31.60 -18.00
CA LEU A 1019 15.96 30.37 -17.23
C LEU A 1019 14.68 29.91 -16.53
N VAL A 1020 14.35 28.63 -16.66
CA VAL A 1020 13.29 27.98 -15.88
C VAL A 1020 13.95 26.89 -15.03
N VAL A 1021 13.72 26.91 -13.72
CA VAL A 1021 14.37 26.01 -12.76
C VAL A 1021 13.34 25.36 -11.84
N GLY A 1022 13.61 24.12 -11.43
CA GLY A 1022 12.95 23.49 -10.29
C GLY A 1022 12.06 22.31 -10.64
N THR A 1023 11.77 21.52 -9.61
CA THR A 1023 11.14 20.19 -9.71
C THR A 1023 9.65 20.21 -10.11
N HIS A 1024 9.02 21.39 -10.12
CA HIS A 1024 7.60 21.56 -10.44
C HIS A 1024 7.38 22.26 -11.80
N ALA A 1025 8.43 22.73 -12.48
CA ALA A 1025 8.30 23.42 -13.75
C ALA A 1025 7.69 22.53 -14.85
N ASP A 1026 8.14 21.27 -14.94
CA ASP A 1026 7.71 20.32 -15.98
C ASP A 1026 7.14 19.01 -15.38
N ASP A 1027 6.36 19.15 -14.31
CA ASP A 1027 5.77 18.00 -13.61
C ASP A 1027 4.26 18.23 -13.38
N LEU A 1028 3.45 17.68 -14.29
CA LEU A 1028 1.99 17.81 -14.25
C LEU A 1028 1.38 17.17 -13.00
N GLY A 1029 2.00 16.11 -12.48
CA GLY A 1029 1.57 15.40 -11.29
C GLY A 1029 1.75 16.21 -10.02
N ASN A 1030 2.92 16.82 -9.83
CA ASN A 1030 3.17 17.74 -8.73
C ASN A 1030 2.29 19.01 -8.83
N GLN A 1031 1.99 19.46 -10.06
CA GLN A 1031 1.06 20.56 -10.31
C GLN A 1031 -0.40 20.23 -9.92
N CYS A 1032 -0.81 18.95 -9.97
CA CYS A 1032 -2.16 18.53 -9.58
C CYS A 1032 -2.29 18.17 -8.09
N GLY A 1033 -1.21 17.71 -7.45
CA GLY A 1033 -1.19 17.37 -6.03
C GLY A 1033 -1.86 16.02 -5.71
N GLY A 1034 -2.37 15.88 -4.48
CA GLY A 1034 -3.08 14.69 -4.03
C GLY A 1034 -4.39 14.44 -4.78
N TRP A 1035 -5.00 13.27 -4.55
CA TRP A 1035 -6.25 12.85 -5.21
C TRP A 1035 -6.25 12.89 -6.75
N THR A 1036 -5.09 12.96 -7.43
CA THR A 1036 -5.02 12.89 -8.90
C THR A 1036 -4.39 11.58 -9.35
N LYS A 1037 -5.10 10.81 -10.18
CA LYS A 1037 -4.77 9.41 -10.54
C LYS A 1037 -4.78 8.46 -9.33
N THR A 1038 -3.91 8.66 -8.34
CA THR A 1038 -3.87 7.87 -7.08
C THR A 1038 -4.24 8.73 -5.86
N LYS A 1039 -4.58 8.07 -4.73
CA LYS A 1039 -4.91 8.75 -3.47
C LYS A 1039 -3.89 9.81 -3.03
N SER A 1040 -2.60 9.47 -3.01
CA SER A 1040 -1.54 10.42 -2.65
C SER A 1040 -1.05 11.25 -3.84
N GLY A 1041 -1.67 11.15 -5.02
CA GLY A 1041 -1.11 11.66 -6.28
C GLY A 1041 0.13 10.88 -6.75
N GLN A 1042 0.79 11.38 -7.79
CA GLN A 1042 2.04 10.83 -8.34
C GLN A 1042 2.72 11.92 -9.19
N SER A 1043 4.06 11.96 -9.23
CA SER A 1043 4.84 12.86 -10.09
C SER A 1043 4.88 12.43 -11.56
N GLY A 1044 5.19 13.37 -12.44
CA GLY A 1044 5.33 13.20 -13.89
C GLY A 1044 4.05 13.45 -14.69
N LYS A 1045 4.03 12.99 -15.95
CA LYS A 1045 2.90 13.21 -16.88
C LYS A 1045 1.80 12.17 -16.68
N ILE A 1046 1.04 12.33 -15.60
CA ILE A 1046 0.03 11.34 -15.13
C ILE A 1046 -1.32 11.37 -15.88
N THR A 1047 -1.61 12.45 -16.61
CA THR A 1047 -2.87 12.65 -17.38
C THR A 1047 -2.64 13.65 -18.52
N ILE A 1048 -3.71 14.09 -19.19
CA ILE A 1048 -3.68 15.12 -20.24
C ILE A 1048 -3.79 16.51 -19.59
N GLY A 1049 -2.78 17.36 -19.83
CA GLY A 1049 -2.71 18.74 -19.35
C GLY A 1049 -1.49 19.48 -19.93
N THR A 1050 -1.30 20.72 -19.50
CA THR A 1050 -0.15 21.59 -19.85
C THR A 1050 0.66 21.90 -18.58
N THR A 1051 1.97 21.64 -18.59
CA THR A 1051 2.87 22.02 -17.48
C THR A 1051 3.14 23.52 -17.48
N LEU A 1052 3.70 24.06 -16.39
CA LEU A 1052 4.18 25.44 -16.36
C LEU A 1052 5.24 25.70 -17.45
N LEU A 1053 6.17 24.77 -17.68
CA LEU A 1053 7.22 24.90 -18.70
C LEU A 1053 6.63 24.94 -20.13
N ASP A 1054 5.69 24.03 -20.44
CA ASP A 1054 4.99 24.04 -21.73
C ASP A 1054 4.19 25.34 -21.93
N ALA A 1055 3.58 25.87 -20.86
CA ALA A 1055 2.86 27.14 -20.89
C ALA A 1055 3.79 28.35 -21.12
N ILE A 1056 4.96 28.39 -20.46
CA ILE A 1056 5.98 29.44 -20.66
C ILE A 1056 6.49 29.42 -22.11
N LYS A 1057 6.90 28.26 -22.63
CA LYS A 1057 7.36 28.10 -24.01
C LYS A 1057 6.31 28.59 -25.01
N ALA A 1058 5.04 28.27 -24.79
CA ALA A 1058 3.93 28.72 -25.64
C ALA A 1058 3.66 30.23 -25.56
N ALA A 1059 3.99 30.89 -24.44
CA ALA A 1059 3.76 32.33 -24.22
C ALA A 1059 4.86 33.22 -24.82
N VAL A 1060 6.13 32.79 -24.77
CA VAL A 1060 7.28 33.53 -25.34
C VAL A 1060 7.53 33.19 -26.82
N GLY A 1061 7.23 31.95 -27.23
CA GLY A 1061 7.41 31.47 -28.60
C GLY A 1061 8.87 31.30 -29.03
N ASP A 1062 9.07 30.92 -30.29
CA ASP A 1062 10.34 30.40 -30.83
C ASP A 1062 11.51 31.40 -30.89
N LYS A 1063 11.31 32.66 -30.50
CA LYS A 1063 12.35 33.71 -30.52
C LYS A 1063 13.12 33.83 -29.21
N THR A 1064 12.56 33.34 -28.12
CA THR A 1064 13.17 33.36 -26.79
C THR A 1064 13.78 32.00 -26.48
N GLU A 1065 15.06 31.98 -26.14
CA GLU A 1065 15.74 30.76 -25.72
C GLU A 1065 15.33 30.42 -24.27
N VAL A 1066 14.55 29.35 -24.11
CA VAL A 1066 14.10 28.86 -22.80
C VAL A 1066 14.99 27.71 -22.35
N ILE A 1067 15.93 28.00 -21.45
CA ILE A 1067 16.75 26.98 -20.78
C ILE A 1067 15.96 26.41 -19.60
N TYR A 1068 15.86 25.09 -19.50
CA TYR A 1068 15.22 24.40 -18.38
C TYR A 1068 16.19 23.45 -17.67
N GLU A 1069 16.35 23.62 -16.36
CA GLU A 1069 17.11 22.73 -15.50
C GLU A 1069 16.32 22.36 -14.23
N LYS A 1070 16.13 21.07 -13.96
CA LYS A 1070 15.39 20.62 -12.75
C LYS A 1070 16.06 21.09 -11.44
N THR A 1071 17.40 21.15 -11.46
CA THR A 1071 18.28 21.72 -10.43
C THR A 1071 19.34 22.53 -11.16
N PRO A 1072 19.67 23.78 -10.77
CA PRO A 1072 20.53 24.63 -11.55
C PRO A 1072 21.98 24.12 -11.56
N SER A 1073 22.60 24.04 -12.74
CA SER A 1073 24.00 23.60 -12.90
C SER A 1073 25.00 24.68 -12.50
N LYS A 1074 26.25 24.29 -12.22
CA LYS A 1074 27.32 25.25 -11.90
C LYS A 1074 27.65 26.13 -13.10
N GLU A 1075 27.51 25.57 -14.29
CA GLU A 1075 27.75 26.17 -15.60
C GLU A 1075 26.69 27.22 -15.92
N THR A 1076 25.40 26.90 -15.73
CA THR A 1076 24.28 27.86 -15.86
C THR A 1076 24.39 28.98 -14.81
N LEU A 1077 24.75 28.67 -13.57
CA LEU A 1077 25.00 29.68 -12.54
C LEU A 1077 26.31 30.46 -12.74
N ALA A 1078 27.20 30.04 -13.64
CA ALA A 1078 28.42 30.79 -14.01
C ALA A 1078 28.21 31.68 -15.25
N SER A 1079 27.27 31.32 -16.13
CA SER A 1079 26.84 32.08 -17.31
C SER A 1079 25.61 32.98 -17.04
N CYS A 1080 25.38 33.31 -15.77
CA CYS A 1080 24.19 34.01 -15.28
C CYS A 1080 23.93 35.40 -15.90
N GLU A 1081 24.94 36.07 -16.44
CA GLU A 1081 24.80 37.40 -17.08
C GLU A 1081 24.03 37.34 -18.41
N ASP A 1082 23.91 36.17 -19.03
CA ASP A 1082 23.19 35.96 -20.30
C ASP A 1082 21.66 35.86 -20.15
N PHE A 1083 21.13 35.77 -18.92
CA PHE A 1083 19.71 35.54 -18.66
C PHE A 1083 18.97 36.83 -18.29
N SER A 1084 17.88 37.12 -18.99
CA SER A 1084 17.04 38.30 -18.69
C SER A 1084 16.30 38.18 -17.35
N TYR A 1085 15.83 36.97 -17.04
CA TYR A 1085 15.22 36.61 -15.75
C TYR A 1085 15.18 35.08 -15.58
N ALA A 1086 14.90 34.65 -14.34
CA ALA A 1086 14.65 33.25 -13.99
C ALA A 1086 13.24 33.04 -13.40
N ILE A 1087 12.66 31.87 -13.66
CA ILE A 1087 11.42 31.38 -13.04
C ILE A 1087 11.76 30.11 -12.26
N VAL A 1088 11.61 30.13 -10.93
CA VAL A 1088 11.90 29.00 -10.04
C VAL A 1088 10.59 28.39 -9.54
N ALA A 1089 10.30 27.16 -9.97
CA ALA A 1089 9.07 26.41 -9.69
C ALA A 1089 9.35 25.24 -8.74
N LEU A 1090 8.96 25.39 -7.48
CA LEU A 1090 9.22 24.46 -6.38
C LEU A 1090 7.98 24.30 -5.50
N GLY A 1091 7.93 23.27 -4.66
CA GLY A 1091 6.69 22.94 -3.96
C GLY A 1091 6.75 21.69 -3.09
N GLU A 1092 5.61 21.38 -2.49
CA GLU A 1092 5.37 20.10 -1.84
C GLU A 1092 5.08 19.01 -2.89
N PRO A 1093 5.68 17.81 -2.79
CA PRO A 1093 5.23 16.68 -3.62
C PRO A 1093 3.78 16.31 -3.28
N PRO A 1094 3.05 15.59 -4.15
CA PRO A 1094 1.70 15.12 -3.86
C PRO A 1094 1.58 14.32 -2.55
N TYR A 1095 0.54 14.62 -1.75
CA TYR A 1095 0.18 13.93 -0.51
C TYR A 1095 -1.33 13.94 -0.27
N ALA A 1096 -1.81 13.10 0.66
CA ALA A 1096 -3.19 13.13 1.15
C ALA A 1096 -3.26 12.57 2.57
N GLU A 1097 -4.22 13.06 3.36
CA GLU A 1097 -4.53 12.60 4.73
C GLU A 1097 -3.28 12.56 5.64
N MET A 1098 -3.19 11.57 6.54
CA MET A 1098 -2.10 11.42 7.51
C MET A 1098 -0.69 11.40 6.90
N ARG A 1099 -0.52 11.11 5.60
CA ARG A 1099 0.79 11.23 4.92
C ARG A 1099 1.21 12.67 4.63
N GLY A 1100 0.27 13.60 4.66
CA GLY A 1100 0.51 15.03 4.53
C GLY A 1100 0.66 15.76 5.87
N ASP A 1101 0.39 15.10 7.01
CA ASP A 1101 0.58 15.71 8.33
C ASP A 1101 2.07 16.07 8.50
N ASN A 1102 2.37 17.35 8.73
CA ASN A 1102 3.74 17.85 8.73
C ASN A 1102 3.89 18.95 9.78
N SER A 1103 4.73 18.71 10.79
CA SER A 1103 4.98 19.68 11.87
C SER A 1103 5.86 20.85 11.44
N GLU A 1104 6.75 20.69 10.45
CA GLU A 1104 7.82 21.65 10.14
C GLU A 1104 7.47 22.62 9.01
N LEU A 1105 6.62 22.20 8.06
CA LEU A 1105 6.11 23.02 6.96
C LEU A 1105 7.21 23.77 6.15
N THR A 1106 8.39 23.18 5.99
CA THR A 1106 9.51 23.73 5.21
C THR A 1106 9.41 23.36 3.73
N ILE A 1107 9.94 24.21 2.83
CA ILE A 1107 9.97 23.93 1.39
C ILE A 1107 10.90 22.73 1.13
N PRO A 1108 10.42 21.60 0.57
CA PRO A 1108 11.22 20.39 0.38
C PRO A 1108 12.40 20.55 -0.58
N LEU A 1109 13.24 19.50 -0.64
CA LEU A 1109 14.34 19.34 -1.61
C LEU A 1109 15.33 20.52 -1.64
N ASN A 1110 15.68 21.05 -0.46
CA ASN A 1110 16.55 22.23 -0.30
C ASN A 1110 16.04 23.48 -1.08
N GLY A 1111 14.72 23.61 -1.27
CA GLY A 1111 14.15 24.65 -2.14
C GLY A 1111 14.58 26.07 -1.79
N ASN A 1112 14.71 26.41 -0.50
CA ASN A 1112 15.23 27.71 -0.04
C ASN A 1112 16.66 28.01 -0.56
N ASN A 1113 17.52 26.98 -0.65
CA ASN A 1113 18.89 27.12 -1.14
C ASN A 1113 18.91 27.27 -2.66
N ILE A 1114 18.06 26.54 -3.39
CA ILE A 1114 17.90 26.67 -4.85
C ILE A 1114 17.42 28.09 -5.20
N VAL A 1115 16.35 28.56 -4.54
CA VAL A 1115 15.83 29.94 -4.71
C VAL A 1115 16.94 30.96 -4.45
N THR A 1116 17.67 30.81 -3.34
CA THR A 1116 18.74 31.73 -2.96
C THR A 1116 19.86 31.75 -4.01
N ALA A 1117 20.36 30.60 -4.43
CA ALA A 1117 21.48 30.48 -5.38
C ALA A 1117 21.17 31.07 -6.77
N VAL A 1118 19.91 31.00 -7.23
CA VAL A 1118 19.47 31.62 -8.48
C VAL A 1118 19.23 33.12 -8.28
N ALA A 1119 18.50 33.52 -7.24
CA ALA A 1119 18.11 34.91 -6.98
C ALA A 1119 19.26 35.84 -6.56
N GLU A 1120 20.40 35.29 -6.13
CA GLU A 1120 21.65 36.04 -5.96
C GLU A 1120 22.25 36.55 -7.27
N LYS A 1121 21.93 35.91 -8.40
CA LYS A 1121 22.60 36.12 -9.69
C LYS A 1121 21.68 36.61 -10.81
N ILE A 1122 20.42 36.16 -10.81
CA ILE A 1122 19.45 36.42 -11.88
C ILE A 1122 18.18 37.00 -11.26
N PRO A 1123 17.57 38.06 -11.83
CA PRO A 1123 16.25 38.55 -11.40
C PRO A 1123 15.22 37.41 -11.44
N THR A 1124 14.63 37.07 -10.30
CA THR A 1124 13.91 35.80 -10.12
C THR A 1124 12.45 35.99 -9.70
N LEU A 1125 11.55 35.29 -10.40
CA LEU A 1125 10.20 34.95 -9.97
C LEU A 1125 10.22 33.56 -9.31
N VAL A 1126 9.68 33.44 -8.11
CA VAL A 1126 9.42 32.13 -7.46
C VAL A 1126 7.93 31.82 -7.53
N ILE A 1127 7.60 30.60 -7.96
CA ILE A 1127 6.24 30.05 -7.98
C ILE A 1127 6.20 28.83 -7.06
N LEU A 1128 5.40 28.91 -6.00
CA LEU A 1128 5.26 27.86 -4.99
C LEU A 1128 4.01 27.01 -5.21
N PHE A 1129 4.24 25.71 -5.42
CA PHE A 1129 3.20 24.69 -5.58
C PHE A 1129 2.98 23.94 -4.26
N THR A 1130 2.07 24.42 -3.42
CA THR A 1130 1.92 23.92 -2.05
C THR A 1130 0.45 23.76 -1.66
N GLY A 1131 0.12 22.77 -0.84
CA GLY A 1131 -1.25 22.60 -0.37
C GLY A 1131 -1.66 23.59 0.73
N ARG A 1132 -0.72 24.44 1.17
CA ARG A 1132 -0.78 25.25 2.40
C ARG A 1132 0.34 26.31 2.44
N PRO A 1133 0.27 27.28 3.37
CA PRO A 1133 1.39 28.16 3.70
C PRO A 1133 2.61 27.37 4.19
N MET A 1134 3.82 27.82 3.82
CA MET A 1134 5.10 27.20 4.17
C MET A 1134 6.03 28.18 4.86
N VAL A 1135 7.02 27.68 5.61
CA VAL A 1135 8.10 28.47 6.22
C VAL A 1135 8.89 29.20 5.14
N LEU A 1136 8.77 30.54 5.12
CA LEU A 1136 9.60 31.41 4.29
C LEU A 1136 10.78 32.00 5.07
N GLU A 1137 10.68 32.18 6.39
CA GLU A 1137 11.76 32.69 7.25
C GLU A 1137 12.66 31.56 7.76
N MET A 1138 13.97 31.65 7.53
CA MET A 1138 14.94 30.77 8.20
C MET A 1138 15.39 31.40 9.53
N PRO A 1139 15.51 30.62 10.62
CA PRO A 1139 16.07 31.11 11.87
C PRO A 1139 17.58 31.37 11.70
N VAL A 1140 17.94 32.64 11.53
CA VAL A 1140 19.33 33.09 11.61
C VAL A 1140 19.79 33.00 13.07
N ASP A 1141 21.05 32.60 13.26
CA ASP A 1141 21.72 32.31 14.52
C ASP A 1141 21.28 33.16 15.75
N ILE A 1142 21.14 32.48 16.90
CA ILE A 1142 20.58 32.98 18.17
C ILE A 1142 21.38 34.16 18.78
N THR A 1143 22.52 34.51 18.17
CA THR A 1143 23.40 35.62 18.57
C THR A 1143 22.93 37.00 18.08
N CYS A 1144 22.05 37.11 17.06
CA CYS A 1144 21.77 38.38 16.37
C CYS A 1144 20.28 38.83 16.35
N ILE A 1145 19.77 39.33 17.48
CA ILE A 1145 18.38 39.80 17.67
C ILE A 1145 18.10 41.18 17.01
N LYS A 1146 18.50 41.43 15.73
CA LYS A 1146 18.26 42.75 15.10
C LYS A 1146 17.79 42.86 13.65
N HIS A 1147 17.82 41.82 12.81
CA HIS A 1147 17.13 41.85 11.53
C HIS A 1147 16.47 40.50 11.24
N HIS A 1148 15.14 40.48 11.19
CA HIS A 1148 14.33 39.32 10.77
C HIS A 1148 13.90 39.54 9.32
N ILE A 1149 14.74 39.11 8.37
CA ILE A 1149 14.36 39.09 6.95
C ILE A 1149 14.83 37.75 6.36
N SER A 1150 13.90 37.07 5.67
CA SER A 1150 14.17 35.83 4.96
C SER A 1150 15.09 36.06 3.75
N PRO A 1151 16.12 35.22 3.52
CA PRO A 1151 16.89 35.25 2.27
C PRO A 1151 16.01 35.07 1.01
N VAL A 1152 14.93 34.28 1.10
CA VAL A 1152 13.97 34.08 0.01
C VAL A 1152 13.20 35.38 -0.28
N LEU A 1153 12.64 36.02 0.75
CA LEU A 1153 11.88 37.27 0.58
C LEU A 1153 12.79 38.48 0.25
N GLU A 1154 14.04 38.48 0.69
CA GLU A 1154 15.01 39.55 0.39
C GLU A 1154 15.51 39.47 -1.05
N LYS A 1155 15.96 38.28 -1.49
CA LYS A 1155 16.71 38.12 -2.74
C LYS A 1155 15.81 37.93 -3.97
N THR A 1156 14.65 37.31 -3.82
CA THR A 1156 13.68 37.12 -4.92
C THR A 1156 13.03 38.45 -5.31
N GLU A 1157 12.72 38.65 -6.60
CA GLU A 1157 11.98 39.84 -7.04
C GLU A 1157 10.47 39.65 -6.84
N ALA A 1158 9.88 38.57 -7.37
CA ALA A 1158 8.46 38.27 -7.22
C ALA A 1158 8.20 36.88 -6.65
N LEU A 1159 7.13 36.74 -5.86
CA LEU A 1159 6.73 35.48 -5.23
C LEU A 1159 5.23 35.25 -5.46
N VAL A 1160 4.87 34.09 -6.01
CA VAL A 1160 3.48 33.66 -6.25
C VAL A 1160 3.20 32.36 -5.52
N ALA A 1161 2.12 32.32 -4.75
CA ALA A 1161 1.52 31.07 -4.27
C ALA A 1161 0.58 30.55 -5.36
N ALA A 1162 0.92 29.39 -5.95
CA ALA A 1162 0.15 28.76 -7.03
C ALA A 1162 -0.78 27.64 -6.55
N TRP A 1163 -0.64 27.23 -5.29
CA TRP A 1163 -1.35 26.10 -4.69
C TRP A 1163 -1.08 24.78 -5.45
N PHE A 1164 -2.08 23.91 -5.58
CA PHE A 1164 -2.09 22.84 -6.58
C PHE A 1164 -3.09 23.20 -7.69
N PRO A 1165 -2.66 23.81 -8.81
CA PRO A 1165 -3.56 24.39 -9.80
C PRO A 1165 -4.23 23.40 -10.79
N GLY A 1166 -3.90 22.11 -10.76
CA GLY A 1166 -4.52 21.13 -11.67
C GLY A 1166 -3.92 21.13 -13.08
N THR A 1167 -4.66 20.76 -14.13
CA THR A 1167 -4.06 20.43 -15.45
C THR A 1167 -3.69 21.61 -16.34
N GLU A 1168 -4.18 22.82 -16.06
CA GLU A 1168 -4.17 23.93 -17.04
C GLU A 1168 -3.11 24.99 -16.75
N GLY A 1169 -1.82 24.61 -16.84
CA GLY A 1169 -0.68 25.49 -16.52
C GLY A 1169 -0.62 26.81 -17.31
N LYS A 1170 -1.37 26.92 -18.42
CA LYS A 1170 -1.55 28.17 -19.17
C LYS A 1170 -2.15 29.30 -18.32
N GLY A 1171 -2.99 28.98 -17.32
CA GLY A 1171 -3.52 30.00 -16.41
C GLY A 1171 -2.44 30.67 -15.53
N MET A 1172 -1.27 30.04 -15.36
CA MET A 1172 -0.12 30.68 -14.73
C MET A 1172 0.59 31.63 -15.70
N ALA A 1173 0.81 31.19 -16.94
CA ALA A 1173 1.39 32.03 -18.00
C ALA A 1173 0.55 33.30 -18.26
N ASP A 1174 -0.79 33.17 -18.27
CA ASP A 1174 -1.75 34.26 -18.45
C ASP A 1174 -1.46 35.48 -17.55
N VAL A 1175 -1.12 35.28 -16.27
CA VAL A 1175 -0.90 36.39 -15.32
C VAL A 1175 0.56 36.80 -15.17
N ILE A 1176 1.52 35.85 -15.21
CA ILE A 1176 2.95 36.22 -15.06
C ILE A 1176 3.47 37.02 -16.25
N PHE A 1177 2.84 36.88 -17.42
CA PHE A 1177 3.13 37.65 -18.63
C PHE A 1177 2.10 38.74 -18.95
N GLY A 1178 1.10 38.97 -18.07
CA GLY A 1178 0.18 40.12 -18.16
C GLY A 1178 -0.89 40.07 -19.26
N ASP A 1179 -1.37 38.89 -19.67
CA ASP A 1179 -2.65 38.81 -20.40
C ASP A 1179 -3.85 39.11 -19.47
N TYR A 1180 -3.68 38.86 -18.16
CA TYR A 1180 -4.65 39.13 -17.10
C TYR A 1180 -3.95 39.64 -15.83
N ASP A 1181 -4.66 40.43 -15.02
CA ASP A 1181 -4.18 40.89 -13.71
C ASP A 1181 -4.29 39.76 -12.65
N PHE A 1182 -3.52 39.86 -11.56
CA PHE A 1182 -3.66 38.97 -10.40
C PHE A 1182 -4.87 39.37 -9.53
N GLU A 1183 -5.84 38.46 -9.40
CA GLU A 1183 -7.06 38.66 -8.58
C GLU A 1183 -6.99 37.97 -7.20
N GLY A 1184 -6.26 36.86 -7.09
CA GLY A 1184 -6.30 35.95 -5.94
C GLY A 1184 -5.92 36.59 -4.59
N LYS A 1185 -6.60 36.17 -3.53
CA LYS A 1185 -6.39 36.63 -2.14
C LYS A 1185 -6.22 35.44 -1.20
N LEU A 1186 -5.25 35.49 -0.30
CA LEU A 1186 -4.94 34.41 0.63
C LEU A 1186 -6.20 33.88 1.35
N PRO A 1187 -6.56 32.59 1.22
CA PRO A 1187 -7.68 31.96 1.93
C PRO A 1187 -7.33 31.55 3.37
N LEU A 1188 -6.03 31.60 3.70
CA LEU A 1188 -5.41 31.25 4.97
C LEU A 1188 -4.39 32.33 5.37
N SER A 1189 -4.19 32.51 6.65
CA SER A 1189 -3.12 33.33 7.21
C SER A 1189 -1.77 32.66 6.98
N TRP A 1190 -0.81 33.37 6.38
CA TRP A 1190 0.56 32.88 6.23
C TRP A 1190 1.33 33.14 7.52
N PHE A 1191 1.81 32.10 8.20
CA PHE A 1191 2.58 32.24 9.44
C PHE A 1191 4.02 32.73 9.19
N LYS A 1192 4.63 33.41 10.16
CA LYS A 1192 6.08 33.71 10.13
C LYS A 1192 6.88 32.50 10.56
N ARG A 1193 6.42 31.84 11.63
CA ARG A 1193 7.03 30.64 12.23
C ARG A 1193 5.97 29.62 12.62
N VAL A 1194 6.33 28.34 12.55
CA VAL A 1194 5.51 27.20 12.98
C VAL A 1194 5.07 27.30 14.45
N ASP A 1195 5.89 27.91 15.32
CA ASP A 1195 5.60 28.07 16.75
C ASP A 1195 4.40 28.99 17.04
N GLN A 1196 3.89 29.71 16.04
CA GLN A 1196 2.67 30.52 16.13
C GLN A 1196 1.38 29.72 15.90
N LEU A 1197 1.47 28.46 15.43
CA LEU A 1197 0.31 27.68 15.02
C LEU A 1197 -0.39 26.98 16.21
N PRO A 1198 -1.74 27.01 16.29
CA PRO A 1198 -2.68 27.55 15.30
C PRO A 1198 -2.84 29.07 15.34
N LEU A 1199 -2.83 29.72 14.17
CA LEU A 1199 -3.10 31.17 14.02
C LEU A 1199 -4.59 31.41 13.84
N ASN A 1200 -5.22 32.08 14.80
CA ASN A 1200 -6.63 32.47 14.73
C ASN A 1200 -6.78 33.99 14.57
N VAL A 1201 -7.54 34.43 13.57
CA VAL A 1201 -7.82 35.86 13.30
C VAL A 1201 -8.53 36.54 14.48
N ASP A 1202 -9.40 35.79 15.18
CA ASP A 1202 -10.12 36.24 16.37
C ASP A 1202 -9.24 36.28 17.66
N SER A 1203 -7.95 35.92 17.59
CA SER A 1203 -7.07 35.84 18.76
C SER A 1203 -6.35 37.16 19.09
N ASN A 1204 -6.11 37.38 20.39
CA ASN A 1204 -5.33 38.53 20.88
C ASN A 1204 -3.84 38.54 20.46
N PHE A 1205 -3.36 37.51 19.77
CA PHE A 1205 -1.96 37.31 19.37
C PHE A 1205 -1.81 36.98 17.88
N TYR A 1206 -2.68 37.54 17.04
CA TYR A 1206 -2.63 37.39 15.59
C TYR A 1206 -1.46 38.21 14.97
N ASP A 1207 -0.37 37.53 14.62
CA ASP A 1207 0.84 38.13 14.03
C ASP A 1207 1.34 37.35 12.78
N PRO A 1208 0.56 37.32 11.68
CA PRO A 1208 0.93 36.62 10.45
C PRO A 1208 2.06 37.33 9.68
N LEU A 1209 2.73 36.59 8.79
CA LEU A 1209 3.63 37.11 7.76
C LEU A 1209 2.83 37.83 6.66
N PHE A 1210 1.77 37.17 6.19
CA PHE A 1210 0.77 37.73 5.28
C PHE A 1210 -0.62 37.41 5.85
N PRO A 1211 -1.45 38.41 6.17
CA PRO A 1211 -2.75 38.19 6.80
C PRO A 1211 -3.77 37.54 5.84
N LEU A 1212 -4.83 36.98 6.41
CA LEU A 1212 -5.98 36.48 5.66
C LEU A 1212 -6.50 37.56 4.69
N GLY A 1213 -6.70 37.20 3.43
CA GLY A 1213 -7.15 38.13 2.38
C GLY A 1213 -6.04 38.99 1.75
N TYR A 1214 -4.78 38.86 2.17
CA TYR A 1214 -3.65 39.50 1.49
C TYR A 1214 -3.45 38.96 0.07
N GLY A 1215 -2.97 39.81 -0.82
CA GLY A 1215 -2.60 39.47 -2.19
C GLY A 1215 -2.46 40.74 -3.01
N LEU A 1216 -1.30 40.94 -3.62
CA LEU A 1216 -1.02 42.09 -4.47
C LEU A 1216 -1.80 41.99 -5.77
N ASN A 1217 -2.20 43.14 -6.32
CA ASN A 1217 -2.66 43.23 -7.70
C ASN A 1217 -1.44 43.57 -8.58
N CYS A 1218 -1.50 43.19 -9.85
CA CYS A 1218 -0.61 43.73 -10.87
C CYS A 1218 -1.48 44.60 -11.78
N ASN A 1219 -1.19 45.89 -11.90
CA ASN A 1219 -1.89 46.73 -12.87
C ASN A 1219 -1.24 46.53 -14.24
N SER A 1220 -1.98 45.97 -15.19
CA SER A 1220 -1.63 46.03 -16.60
C SER A 1220 -1.41 47.49 -17.06
N GLY A 1221 -0.32 47.73 -17.80
CA GLY A 1221 0.11 49.03 -18.31
C GLY A 1221 0.14 49.09 -19.83
#